data_AF-A0A6P0Q222-F1
#
_entry.id   AF-A0A6P0Q222-F1
#
_cell.length_a   1.000
_cell.length_b   1.000
_cell.length_c   1.000
_cell.angle_alpha   90.00
_cell.angle_beta   90.00
_cell.angle_gamma   90.00
#
_symmetry.space_group_name_H-M   'P 1'
#
loop_
_entity.id
_entity.type
_entity.pdbx_description
1 polymer ?
#
loop_
_entity_poly.entity_id
_entity_poly.type
_entity_poly.pdbx_seq_one_letter_code
_entity_poly.pdbx_strand_id
1 'polypeptide(L)'
;MVNVLRPDDNDLVKTDYSDLLNKILKVLRSEQTKNPFRLASDRKQLVIDIDSIATQVAALSVHDPLGGSANYVRSATVNFSPGFWNCFPNQVGKIRTRLEELLESVLLELPDNRSIDKFISNLLTSLTYFQGKRANLDFTYPFGNYPGLQTQRLSLQGDTDNSRELLKLHKLTITVVNSAEFNSELRNGLDNYINAEFAGVSESVREELYDIVEDLENNPQSDFYRLKHIADTETLGQLKKQAQIHYLEFLKGAINTRASGGNAEAAIYLEDLIRRLKLINHYINDINKADGDYLVNYAGASVNYRDFFSRAEAFNRLPIIPIIEGYLGESTDEEWGELQFIFGLKLKLDGKVHAHGSKGVFEYSVNLINPDSQEHQELLKDVSRREVFARKVLTIVFLYYVVFAGNKPSAPGYTPKSDLGYDPIKTFEEKVLPILRGSDDGAKQKLFRGIIEGFKTYKVQSKVDQLKRCLTNTLTYKTRLPSRGYPLHISVKKGILENDISKIETRQTLFKEVLRGNPKNVLKYLSIRDANAGGNSVCTLPANIRIRDIRYCTQDEKQLFSMEYDDITGIKALPILLVPKETRGRTIYKQNFQQRKLVLFPYQGDKSNPLDSQPAFVYRFTFALLAYICLKLLLEEQERLFIPILRLHLSNKEDEAPIEKFLLSLSMVLSHLLNQEHRSNTQGIDIRDLKYKIPNVMTSLYSVLPKTFRFNQQLDYPQLDKLAIIVVSSRESDSKWGSRHKRSNLMGEVVGVIRGNDGAVRLELLTTFSDNYDHQRLFKEPTVVIDQVSNLYHQGYKHFIYVAKAPYTSTLHMTQSQDDDGLFFMSKDVIRALKGEHGDIKIYPMFFDKYYVVKLEKIRASSLYIQDTAELTTLVADKSKQSVVFFNLFNGIEVPGEQRNYNGVISYATLLNIYEGILDDEDIRHGLISNTPLKQDIVQYLSLFHFWRYQKAREISFKLDPYENLIGDYSVGALSLFNHMRGQGNFNCLAFLTEVRNILNRKS
;
A
#
# COMPACT_ATOMS: atom_id res chain seq x y z
N MET A 1 24.42 31.22 28.47
CA MET A 1 23.35 30.32 28.97
C MET A 1 23.14 29.25 27.92
N VAL A 2 23.51 28.01 28.26
CA VAL A 2 23.47 26.86 27.36
C VAL A 2 22.08 26.25 27.48
N ASN A 3 21.32 26.22 26.38
CA ASN A 3 20.02 25.56 26.31
C ASN A 3 20.23 24.04 26.43
N VAL A 4 19.92 23.49 27.61
CA VAL A 4 19.83 22.05 27.81
C VAL A 4 18.47 21.60 27.26
N LEU A 5 18.50 20.93 26.10
CA LEU A 5 17.33 20.26 25.52
C LEU A 5 16.82 19.19 26.51
N ARG A 6 15.59 19.36 27.02
CA ARG A 6 14.91 18.33 27.82
C ARG A 6 14.22 17.31 26.88
N PRO A 7 14.06 16.04 27.29
CA PRO A 7 13.47 14.97 26.46
C PRO A 7 11.99 15.15 26.03
N ASP A 8 11.30 16.20 26.50
CA ASP A 8 9.85 16.38 26.37
C ASP A 8 9.42 17.53 25.43
N ASP A 9 10.36 18.19 24.75
CA ASP A 9 10.06 19.38 23.94
C ASP A 9 9.58 19.05 22.51
N ASN A 10 8.69 18.06 22.37
CA ASN A 10 8.04 17.74 21.10
C ASN A 10 6.64 18.37 21.01
N ASP A 11 6.26 18.84 19.82
CA ASP A 11 4.97 19.51 19.57
C ASP A 11 3.82 18.52 19.25
N LEU A 12 4.01 17.24 19.58
CA LEU A 12 3.02 16.19 19.37
C LEU A 12 1.86 16.33 20.36
N VAL A 13 0.65 16.04 19.90
CA VAL A 13 -0.54 16.06 20.76
C VAL A 13 -0.43 14.97 21.83
N LYS A 14 -0.64 15.35 23.09
CA LYS A 14 -0.64 14.43 24.22
C LYS A 14 -1.99 13.73 24.34
N THR A 15 -2.01 12.46 24.72
CA THR A 15 -3.22 11.66 24.89
C THR A 15 -3.42 11.24 26.34
N ASP A 16 -4.69 11.17 26.79
CA ASP A 16 -5.05 10.70 28.13
C ASP A 16 -6.30 9.80 28.08
N TYR A 17 -6.11 8.50 28.28
CA TYR A 17 -7.20 7.52 28.26
C TYR A 17 -7.71 7.17 29.68
N SER A 18 -7.31 7.90 30.72
CA SER A 18 -7.64 7.58 32.12
C SER A 18 -9.13 7.38 32.36
N ASP A 19 -9.94 8.30 31.84
CA ASP A 19 -11.40 8.27 31.99
C ASP A 19 -12.03 7.04 31.31
N LEU A 20 -11.56 6.71 30.10
CA LEU A 20 -12.03 5.55 29.36
C LEU A 20 -11.67 4.24 30.08
N LEU A 21 -10.42 4.09 30.55
CA LEU A 21 -9.99 2.91 31.31
C LEU A 21 -10.74 2.77 32.64
N ASN A 22 -10.98 3.88 33.35
CA ASN A 22 -11.79 3.87 34.57
C ASN A 22 -13.25 3.47 34.30
N LYS A 23 -13.83 3.90 33.17
CA LYS A 23 -15.19 3.51 32.78
C LYS A 23 -15.30 2.04 32.39
N ILE A 24 -14.28 1.50 31.71
CA ILE A 24 -14.18 0.06 31.45
C ILE A 24 -14.16 -0.71 32.77
N LEU A 25 -13.30 -0.31 33.71
CA LEU A 25 -13.20 -0.94 35.03
C LEU A 25 -14.50 -0.82 35.83
N LYS A 26 -15.18 0.35 35.76
CA LYS A 26 -16.48 0.57 36.41
C LYS A 26 -17.53 -0.39 35.89
N VAL A 27 -17.62 -0.58 34.56
CA VAL A 27 -18.56 -1.54 33.95
C VAL A 27 -18.23 -2.97 34.37
N LEU A 28 -16.95 -3.37 34.38
CA LEU A 28 -16.53 -4.71 34.82
C LEU A 28 -16.77 -5.00 36.33
N ARG A 29 -16.90 -3.96 37.15
CA ARG A 29 -17.21 -4.06 38.59
C ARG A 29 -18.69 -3.95 38.92
N SER A 30 -19.51 -3.50 37.97
CA SER A 30 -20.94 -3.30 38.18
C SER A 30 -21.65 -4.63 38.40
N GLU A 31 -22.43 -4.74 39.48
CA GLU A 31 -23.28 -5.91 39.74
C GLU A 31 -24.37 -6.11 38.68
N GLN A 32 -24.75 -5.02 37.98
CA GLN A 32 -25.73 -5.07 36.89
C GLN A 32 -25.14 -5.64 35.60
N THR A 33 -23.81 -5.66 35.48
CA THR A 33 -23.12 -6.14 34.29
C THR A 33 -22.91 -7.65 34.40
N LYS A 34 -23.48 -8.39 33.44
CA LYS A 34 -23.29 -9.85 33.37
C LYS A 34 -21.80 -10.18 33.19
N ASN A 35 -21.35 -11.23 33.86
CA ASN A 35 -20.00 -11.77 33.68
C ASN A 35 -19.75 -12.03 32.17
N PRO A 36 -18.66 -11.48 31.59
CA PRO A 36 -18.34 -11.68 30.18
C PRO A 36 -17.97 -13.13 29.85
N PHE A 37 -17.54 -13.93 30.84
CA PHE A 37 -17.18 -15.34 30.67
C PHE A 37 -18.38 -16.25 30.93
N ARG A 38 -18.56 -17.25 30.06
CA ARG A 38 -19.54 -18.33 30.26
C ARG A 38 -19.01 -19.64 29.68
N LEU A 39 -19.25 -20.75 30.36
CA LEU A 39 -18.96 -22.09 29.84
C LEU A 39 -20.17 -22.62 29.07
N ALA A 40 -19.92 -23.27 27.94
CA ALA A 40 -20.96 -24.07 27.29
C ALA A 40 -21.37 -25.25 28.19
N SER A 41 -22.59 -25.75 28.04
CA SER A 41 -23.14 -26.84 28.87
C SER A 41 -22.31 -28.12 28.80
N ASP A 42 -21.65 -28.39 27.68
CA ASP A 42 -20.75 -29.53 27.49
C ASP A 42 -19.31 -29.27 27.95
N ARG A 43 -19.04 -28.05 28.47
CA ARG A 43 -17.74 -27.57 28.97
C ARG A 43 -16.61 -27.62 27.94
N LYS A 44 -16.93 -27.81 26.66
CA LYS A 44 -15.93 -27.83 25.58
C LYS A 44 -15.61 -26.43 25.07
N GLN A 45 -16.30 -25.39 25.54
CA GLN A 45 -16.17 -24.05 24.98
C GLN A 45 -16.25 -22.98 26.04
N LEU A 46 -15.40 -21.96 25.87
CA LEU A 46 -15.42 -20.73 26.64
C LEU A 46 -16.00 -19.61 25.79
N VAL A 47 -17.07 -18.98 26.24
CA VAL A 47 -17.67 -17.80 25.60
C VAL A 47 -17.18 -16.54 26.31
N ILE A 48 -16.71 -15.57 25.54
CA ILE A 48 -16.17 -14.28 26.00
C ILE A 48 -16.99 -13.14 25.36
N ASP A 49 -18.07 -12.71 26.03
CA ASP A 49 -19.03 -11.71 25.56
C ASP A 49 -18.59 -10.26 25.84
N ILE A 50 -17.41 -9.89 25.33
CA ILE A 50 -16.87 -8.53 25.46
C ILE A 50 -17.60 -7.51 24.59
N ASP A 51 -18.35 -7.95 23.57
CA ASP A 51 -19.22 -7.09 22.76
C ASP A 51 -20.28 -6.37 23.62
N SER A 52 -20.86 -7.10 24.58
CA SER A 52 -21.82 -6.54 25.54
C SER A 52 -21.17 -5.51 26.49
N ILE A 53 -19.91 -5.73 26.88
CA ILE A 53 -19.15 -4.79 27.71
C ILE A 53 -18.81 -3.53 26.93
N ALA A 54 -18.24 -3.69 25.73
CA ALA A 54 -17.89 -2.58 24.85
C ALA A 54 -19.10 -1.72 24.50
N THR A 55 -20.27 -2.34 24.30
CA THR A 55 -21.54 -1.61 24.05
C THR A 55 -22.00 -0.83 25.28
N GLN A 56 -21.87 -1.38 26.50
CA GLN A 56 -22.20 -0.65 27.73
C GLN A 56 -21.26 0.54 27.96
N VAL A 57 -19.95 0.37 27.75
CA VAL A 57 -18.98 1.47 27.90
C VAL A 57 -19.23 2.56 26.85
N ALA A 58 -19.54 2.18 25.60
CA ALA A 58 -19.85 3.13 24.53
C ALA A 58 -21.12 3.95 24.77
N ALA A 59 -22.03 3.48 25.64
CA ALA A 59 -23.21 4.23 26.06
C ALA A 59 -22.92 5.26 27.18
N LEU A 60 -21.73 5.22 27.80
CA LEU A 60 -21.30 6.21 28.78
C LEU A 60 -20.73 7.45 28.07
N SER A 61 -20.94 8.63 28.66
CA SER A 61 -20.20 9.83 28.24
C SER A 61 -18.73 9.62 28.60
N VAL A 62 -17.81 9.70 27.64
CA VAL A 62 -16.35 9.55 27.84
C VAL A 62 -15.68 10.86 27.43
N HIS A 63 -14.76 11.38 28.25
CA HIS A 63 -13.96 12.55 27.91
C HIS A 63 -13.07 12.26 26.71
N ASP A 64 -12.94 13.23 25.81
CA ASP A 64 -12.08 13.10 24.64
C ASP A 64 -10.59 13.05 25.05
N PRO A 65 -9.88 11.94 24.77
CA PRO A 65 -8.47 11.78 25.11
C PRO A 65 -7.54 12.82 24.48
N LEU A 66 -8.00 13.54 23.44
CA LEU A 66 -7.23 14.61 22.77
C LEU A 66 -7.53 16.01 23.33
N GLY A 67 -8.53 16.16 24.19
CA GLY A 67 -8.97 17.45 24.72
C GLY A 67 -9.29 18.47 23.61
N GLY A 68 -8.79 19.71 23.76
CA GLY A 68 -8.97 20.78 22.77
C GLY A 68 -8.12 20.66 21.50
N SER A 69 -7.14 19.76 21.49
CA SER A 69 -6.11 19.67 20.43
C SER A 69 -6.50 18.80 19.23
N ALA A 70 -7.69 18.19 19.28
CA ALA A 70 -8.16 17.22 18.29
C ALA A 70 -8.11 17.73 16.83
N ASN A 71 -8.29 19.03 16.61
CA ASN A 71 -8.39 19.62 15.26
C ASN A 71 -7.08 19.67 14.48
N TYR A 72 -5.94 19.45 15.14
CA TYR A 72 -4.61 19.54 14.53
C TYR A 72 -3.95 18.16 14.35
N VAL A 73 -4.64 17.08 14.74
CA VAL A 73 -4.10 15.73 14.80
C VAL A 73 -4.20 15.05 13.43
N ARG A 74 -3.10 14.45 12.98
CA ARG A 74 -3.10 13.48 11.89
C ARG A 74 -3.18 12.05 12.43
N SER A 75 -2.41 11.75 13.48
CA SER A 75 -2.50 10.52 14.27
C SER A 75 -2.16 10.82 15.73
N ALA A 76 -2.81 10.19 16.70
CA ALA A 76 -2.47 10.30 18.12
C ALA A 76 -2.85 9.01 18.85
N THR A 77 -1.90 8.42 19.59
CA THR A 77 -2.08 7.14 20.26
C THR A 77 -1.22 7.02 21.52
N VAL A 78 0.11 7.04 21.42
CA VAL A 78 1.01 6.63 22.54
C VAL A 78 1.83 7.77 23.13
N ASN A 79 1.67 8.99 22.64
CA ASN A 79 2.24 10.18 23.27
C ASN A 79 1.44 10.56 24.53
N PHE A 80 1.48 9.75 25.57
CA PHE A 80 0.68 9.96 26.79
C PHE A 80 1.04 11.27 27.51
N SER A 81 0.04 11.87 28.16
CA SER A 81 0.27 12.97 29.10
C SER A 81 1.16 12.49 30.27
N PRO A 82 2.03 13.34 30.86
CA PRO A 82 2.89 12.93 31.97
C PRO A 82 2.14 12.34 33.16
N GLY A 83 0.94 12.86 33.46
CA GLY A 83 0.06 12.32 34.50
C GLY A 83 -0.49 10.94 34.16
N PHE A 84 -0.92 10.74 32.90
CA PHE A 84 -1.46 9.46 32.45
C PHE A 84 -0.39 8.38 32.34
N TRP A 85 0.81 8.71 31.87
CA TRP A 85 1.94 7.78 31.72
C TRP A 85 2.20 6.98 33.01
N ASN A 86 2.14 7.65 34.16
CA ASN A 86 2.39 7.03 35.47
C ASN A 86 1.24 6.14 35.95
N CYS A 87 -0.02 6.45 35.63
CA CYS A 87 -1.17 5.69 36.10
C CYS A 87 -1.62 4.58 35.14
N PHE A 88 -1.22 4.65 33.87
CA PHE A 88 -1.61 3.72 32.81
C PHE A 88 -1.29 2.25 33.14
N PRO A 89 -0.06 1.87 33.59
CA PRO A 89 0.23 0.48 33.98
C PRO A 89 -0.70 -0.06 35.06
N ASN A 90 -1.00 0.75 36.07
CA ASN A 90 -1.88 0.36 37.19
C ASN A 90 -3.33 0.16 36.71
N GLN A 91 -3.85 1.04 35.84
CA GLN A 91 -5.21 0.89 35.31
C GLN A 91 -5.35 -0.36 34.43
N VAL A 92 -4.38 -0.65 33.57
CA VAL A 92 -4.33 -1.88 32.78
C VAL A 92 -4.27 -3.10 33.70
N GLY A 93 -3.40 -3.07 34.71
CA GLY A 93 -3.30 -4.14 35.72
C GLY A 93 -4.62 -4.41 36.44
N LYS A 94 -5.33 -3.36 36.89
CA LYS A 94 -6.66 -3.49 37.53
C LYS A 94 -7.71 -4.11 36.62
N ILE A 95 -7.68 -3.81 35.32
CA ILE A 95 -8.59 -4.43 34.34
C ILE A 95 -8.25 -5.91 34.17
N ARG A 96 -6.96 -6.26 34.04
CA ARG A 96 -6.48 -7.65 33.98
C ARG A 96 -6.94 -8.45 35.21
N THR A 97 -6.61 -7.99 36.42
CA THR A 97 -6.98 -8.65 37.67
C THR A 97 -8.49 -8.84 37.76
N ARG A 98 -9.28 -7.83 37.37
CA ARG A 98 -10.74 -7.98 37.40
C ARG A 98 -11.26 -9.02 36.39
N LEU A 99 -10.67 -9.10 35.20
CA LEU A 99 -11.03 -10.12 34.21
C LEU A 99 -10.64 -11.53 34.68
N GLU A 100 -9.49 -11.65 35.35
CA GLU A 100 -9.02 -12.89 35.97
C GLU A 100 -10.00 -13.37 37.05
N GLU A 101 -10.36 -12.50 38.02
CA GLU A 101 -11.37 -12.80 39.05
C GLU A 101 -12.70 -13.26 38.43
N LEU A 102 -13.15 -12.58 37.36
CA LEU A 102 -14.40 -12.93 36.67
C LEU A 102 -14.30 -14.28 35.96
N LEU A 103 -13.15 -14.61 35.37
CA LEU A 103 -12.93 -15.91 34.74
C LEU A 103 -12.88 -17.02 35.80
N GLU A 104 -12.09 -16.84 36.86
CA GLU A 104 -11.97 -17.79 37.96
C GLU A 104 -13.33 -18.08 38.61
N SER A 105 -14.17 -17.06 38.79
CA SER A 105 -15.52 -17.24 39.34
C SER A 105 -16.39 -18.23 38.55
N VAL A 106 -16.20 -18.30 37.22
CA VAL A 106 -16.90 -19.25 36.35
C VAL A 106 -16.25 -20.63 36.40
N LEU A 107 -14.94 -20.69 36.60
CA LEU A 107 -14.21 -21.97 36.73
C LEU A 107 -14.48 -22.66 38.06
N LEU A 108 -14.84 -21.94 39.12
CA LEU A 108 -15.24 -22.53 40.41
C LEU A 108 -16.47 -23.45 40.30
N GLU A 109 -17.28 -23.33 39.25
CA GLU A 109 -18.39 -24.24 38.96
C GLU A 109 -17.93 -25.63 38.48
N LEU A 110 -16.62 -25.82 38.22
CA LEU A 110 -16.05 -27.08 37.75
C LEU A 110 -15.50 -27.93 38.92
N PRO A 111 -15.86 -29.22 39.01
CA PRO A 111 -15.40 -30.10 40.09
C PRO A 111 -13.89 -30.35 40.10
N ASP A 112 -13.24 -30.40 38.92
CA ASP A 112 -11.84 -30.84 38.77
C ASP A 112 -10.87 -29.76 38.22
N ASN A 113 -11.35 -28.54 37.95
CA ASN A 113 -10.60 -27.51 37.19
C ASN A 113 -10.68 -26.12 37.81
N ARG A 114 -10.01 -25.91 38.96
CA ARG A 114 -10.03 -24.61 39.67
C ARG A 114 -9.01 -23.59 39.19
N SER A 115 -8.09 -23.94 38.28
CA SER A 115 -7.10 -23.00 37.72
C SER A 115 -7.30 -22.79 36.22
N ILE A 116 -6.98 -21.59 35.74
CA ILE A 116 -7.07 -21.19 34.32
C ILE A 116 -6.21 -22.12 33.44
N ASP A 117 -4.98 -22.41 33.85
CA ASP A 117 -4.04 -23.28 33.14
C ASP A 117 -4.62 -24.69 32.87
N LYS A 118 -5.16 -25.35 33.91
CA LYS A 118 -5.76 -26.68 33.75
C LYS A 118 -7.03 -26.65 32.89
N PHE A 119 -7.79 -25.56 32.97
CA PHE A 119 -8.94 -25.34 32.09
C PHE A 119 -8.51 -25.24 30.62
N ILE A 120 -7.50 -24.43 30.32
CA ILE A 120 -7.01 -24.26 28.96
C ILE A 120 -6.38 -25.54 28.44
N SER A 121 -5.58 -26.25 29.24
CA SER A 121 -5.05 -27.57 28.89
C SER A 121 -6.14 -28.55 28.43
N ASN A 122 -7.32 -28.52 29.05
CA ASN A 122 -8.46 -29.34 28.65
C ASN A 122 -9.16 -28.85 27.38
N LEU A 123 -9.02 -27.57 27.04
CA LEU A 123 -9.54 -26.95 25.83
C LEU A 123 -8.61 -27.14 24.61
N LEU A 124 -7.32 -27.44 24.85
CA LEU A 124 -6.35 -27.72 23.80
C LEU A 124 -6.72 -28.98 23.01
N THR A 125 -6.37 -28.94 21.73
CA THR A 125 -6.58 -30.04 20.79
C THR A 125 -5.29 -30.26 19.99
N SER A 126 -4.82 -31.51 19.82
CA SER A 126 -3.74 -31.80 18.88
C SER A 126 -4.18 -31.47 17.45
N LEU A 127 -3.26 -30.95 16.63
CA LEU A 127 -3.56 -30.59 15.25
C LEU A 127 -4.00 -31.81 14.41
N THR A 128 -3.59 -33.02 14.78
CA THR A 128 -4.03 -34.28 14.15
C THR A 128 -5.53 -34.51 14.26
N TYR A 129 -6.19 -33.98 15.30
CA TYR A 129 -7.65 -34.02 15.43
C TYR A 129 -8.37 -33.21 14.33
N PHE A 130 -7.69 -32.22 13.77
CA PHE A 130 -8.19 -31.45 12.63
C PHE A 130 -7.79 -32.08 11.30
N GLN A 131 -7.09 -33.21 11.27
CA GLN A 131 -6.71 -33.86 10.03
C GLN A 131 -7.92 -34.56 9.39
N GLY A 132 -8.18 -34.31 8.10
CA GLY A 132 -9.25 -35.00 7.37
C GLY A 132 -9.12 -34.87 5.85
N LYS A 133 -9.74 -35.76 5.08
CA LYS A 133 -9.53 -35.86 3.61
C LYS A 133 -9.82 -34.56 2.83
N ARG A 134 -10.69 -33.68 3.34
CA ARG A 134 -11.10 -32.42 2.71
C ARG A 134 -11.22 -31.32 3.75
N ALA A 135 -10.97 -30.08 3.32
CA ALA A 135 -11.13 -28.92 4.18
C ALA A 135 -12.62 -28.64 4.45
N ASN A 136 -13.00 -28.46 5.71
CA ASN A 136 -14.37 -28.19 6.15
C ASN A 136 -14.44 -26.93 7.04
N LEU A 137 -15.65 -26.40 7.20
CA LEU A 137 -15.93 -25.21 8.02
C LEU A 137 -16.00 -25.55 9.53
N ASP A 138 -15.04 -26.32 10.03
CA ASP A 138 -14.96 -26.77 11.42
C ASP A 138 -13.50 -26.95 11.87
N PHE A 139 -12.59 -26.26 11.17
CA PHE A 139 -11.13 -26.37 11.24
C PHE A 139 -10.54 -27.64 10.61
N THR A 140 -11.31 -28.60 10.11
CA THR A 140 -10.76 -29.80 9.46
C THR A 140 -9.95 -29.44 8.19
N TYR A 141 -8.77 -30.03 8.02
CA TYR A 141 -7.84 -29.79 6.92
C TYR A 141 -7.00 -31.05 6.57
N PRO A 142 -6.62 -31.28 5.29
CA PRO A 142 -5.91 -32.51 4.91
C PRO A 142 -4.46 -32.63 5.34
N PHE A 143 -3.74 -31.52 5.59
CA PHE A 143 -2.30 -31.53 5.92
C PHE A 143 -1.50 -32.51 5.04
N GLY A 144 -1.73 -32.46 3.73
CA GLY A 144 -1.14 -33.42 2.79
C GLY A 144 0.31 -33.10 2.42
N ASN A 145 0.93 -34.02 1.68
CA ASN A 145 2.16 -33.77 0.92
C ASN A 145 1.79 -33.19 -0.45
N TYR A 146 2.58 -32.21 -0.91
CA TYR A 146 2.41 -31.52 -2.18
C TYR A 146 3.64 -31.79 -3.06
N PRO A 147 3.62 -32.88 -3.84
CA PRO A 147 4.69 -33.20 -4.78
C PRO A 147 4.59 -32.37 -6.06
N GLY A 148 5.69 -32.32 -6.82
CA GLY A 148 5.70 -31.75 -8.17
C GLY A 148 5.72 -30.22 -8.23
N LEU A 149 6.13 -29.55 -7.15
CA LEU A 149 6.44 -28.12 -7.20
C LEU A 149 7.66 -27.90 -8.07
N GLN A 150 7.59 -26.91 -8.96
CA GLN A 150 8.63 -26.68 -9.97
C GLN A 150 9.01 -25.21 -10.06
N THR A 151 10.32 -24.93 -10.07
CA THR A 151 10.87 -23.66 -10.52
C THR A 151 11.54 -23.83 -11.88
N GLN A 152 11.53 -22.80 -12.72
CA GLN A 152 12.23 -22.78 -14.00
C GLN A 152 13.00 -21.47 -14.19
N ARG A 153 14.26 -21.57 -14.60
CA ARG A 153 15.10 -20.40 -14.88
C ARG A 153 14.68 -19.71 -16.17
N LEU A 154 14.76 -18.39 -16.16
CA LEU A 154 14.62 -17.52 -17.32
C LEU A 154 15.95 -16.80 -17.59
N SER A 155 16.05 -16.23 -18.79
CA SER A 155 17.09 -15.29 -19.18
C SER A 155 16.50 -14.15 -20.01
N LEU A 156 17.15 -12.99 -20.00
CA LEU A 156 16.87 -11.85 -20.87
C LEU A 156 17.50 -12.02 -22.26
N GLN A 157 18.50 -12.88 -22.39
CA GLN A 157 19.16 -13.22 -23.65
C GLN A 157 18.68 -14.58 -24.14
N GLY A 158 18.43 -14.69 -25.45
CA GLY A 158 18.12 -15.98 -26.07
C GLY A 158 19.42 -16.68 -26.40
N ASP A 159 19.98 -17.45 -25.46
CA ASP A 159 21.30 -18.08 -25.64
C ASP A 159 21.30 -19.28 -26.62
N THR A 160 20.12 -19.73 -27.07
CA THR A 160 20.00 -20.89 -27.96
C THR A 160 18.89 -20.70 -29.00
N ASP A 161 19.03 -21.33 -30.16
CA ASP A 161 18.00 -21.44 -31.22
C ASP A 161 16.68 -22.07 -30.74
N ASN A 162 16.68 -22.73 -29.57
CA ASN A 162 15.52 -23.34 -28.92
C ASN A 162 14.90 -22.50 -27.79
N SER A 163 15.44 -21.32 -27.48
CA SER A 163 14.94 -20.47 -26.39
C SER A 163 13.54 -19.89 -26.71
N ARG A 164 12.56 -20.15 -25.84
CA ARG A 164 11.16 -19.77 -26.05
C ARG A 164 10.82 -18.51 -25.26
N GLU A 165 10.38 -17.44 -25.95
CA GLU A 165 9.89 -16.22 -25.30
C GLU A 165 8.58 -16.49 -24.54
N LEU A 166 8.61 -16.49 -23.21
CA LEU A 166 7.42 -16.72 -22.38
C LEU A 166 6.76 -15.42 -21.92
N LEU A 167 7.56 -14.42 -21.58
CA LEU A 167 7.09 -13.19 -20.93
C LEU A 167 7.68 -11.96 -21.60
N LYS A 168 6.99 -10.85 -21.42
CA LYS A 168 7.31 -9.56 -22.01
C LYS A 168 7.13 -8.43 -21.00
N LEU A 169 8.17 -7.63 -20.76
CA LEU A 169 8.10 -6.39 -19.97
C LEU A 169 8.08 -5.18 -20.91
N HIS A 170 7.14 -4.27 -20.68
CA HIS A 170 7.27 -2.91 -21.17
C HIS A 170 7.92 -2.06 -20.07
N LYS A 171 9.19 -1.71 -20.27
CA LYS A 171 9.99 -0.90 -19.33
C LYS A 171 9.84 0.57 -19.67
N LEU A 172 9.56 1.40 -18.67
CA LEU A 172 9.60 2.86 -18.73
C LEU A 172 10.87 3.36 -18.05
N THR A 173 11.60 4.26 -18.69
CA THR A 173 12.67 5.04 -18.08
C THR A 173 12.35 6.52 -18.25
N ILE A 174 12.35 7.26 -17.14
CA ILE A 174 12.23 8.72 -17.13
C ILE A 174 13.59 9.26 -16.71
N THR A 175 14.22 10.06 -17.57
CA THR A 175 15.48 10.74 -17.28
C THR A 175 15.21 12.22 -17.11
N VAL A 176 15.75 12.85 -16.07
CA VAL A 176 15.79 14.31 -15.88
C VAL A 176 17.25 14.73 -15.84
N VAL A 177 17.60 15.78 -16.57
CA VAL A 177 18.98 16.23 -16.74
C VAL A 177 19.17 17.58 -16.04
N ASN A 178 20.35 17.78 -15.44
CA ASN A 178 20.79 19.02 -14.79
C ASN A 178 19.85 19.49 -13.66
N SER A 179 19.26 18.57 -12.88
CA SER A 179 18.40 18.96 -11.74
C SER A 179 19.15 19.81 -10.69
N ALA A 180 20.47 19.64 -10.56
CA ALA A 180 21.34 20.43 -9.71
C ALA A 180 21.45 21.91 -10.15
N GLU A 181 21.31 22.20 -11.45
CA GLU A 181 21.43 23.56 -12.03
C GLU A 181 20.12 24.36 -11.96
N PHE A 182 19.06 23.80 -11.36
CA PHE A 182 17.76 24.48 -11.30
C PHE A 182 17.82 25.85 -10.61
N ASN A 183 18.65 25.99 -9.58
CA ASN A 183 18.77 27.28 -8.88
C ASN A 183 19.33 28.36 -9.82
N SER A 184 20.41 28.05 -10.56
CA SER A 184 20.99 28.99 -11.52
C SER A 184 20.04 29.28 -12.68
N GLU A 185 19.33 28.28 -13.19
CA GLU A 185 18.32 28.46 -14.24
C GLU A 185 17.15 29.34 -13.77
N LEU A 186 16.67 29.14 -12.54
CA LEU A 186 15.62 29.96 -11.97
C LEU A 186 16.09 31.40 -11.73
N ARG A 187 17.33 31.59 -11.22
CA ARG A 187 17.93 32.92 -11.03
C ARG A 187 18.04 33.68 -12.34
N ASN A 188 18.67 33.06 -13.35
CA ASN A 188 18.79 33.64 -14.70
C ASN A 188 17.40 33.97 -15.30
N GLY A 189 16.41 33.11 -15.07
CA GLY A 189 15.02 33.33 -15.46
C GLY A 189 14.38 34.57 -14.83
N LEU A 190 14.63 34.79 -13.53
CA LEU A 190 14.15 35.98 -12.82
C LEU A 190 14.87 37.25 -13.28
N ASP A 191 16.18 37.18 -13.50
CA ASP A 191 16.96 38.33 -13.98
C ASP A 191 16.51 38.75 -15.39
N ASN A 192 16.25 37.79 -16.27
CA ASN A 192 15.67 38.03 -17.60
C ASN A 192 14.25 38.60 -17.52
N TYR A 193 13.44 38.14 -16.56
CA TYR A 193 12.11 38.69 -16.33
C TYR A 193 12.17 40.15 -15.90
N ILE A 194 13.07 40.49 -14.97
CA ILE A 194 13.28 41.87 -14.50
C ILE A 194 13.67 42.77 -15.68
N ASN A 195 14.66 42.33 -16.46
CA ASN A 195 15.14 43.07 -17.63
C ASN A 195 14.05 43.30 -18.69
N ALA A 196 13.16 42.32 -18.90
CA ALA A 196 12.13 42.40 -19.93
C ALA A 196 10.88 43.18 -19.48
N GLU A 197 10.30 42.87 -18.32
CA GLU A 197 9.03 43.44 -17.87
C GLU A 197 9.20 44.80 -17.18
N PHE A 198 10.36 45.05 -16.57
CA PHE A 198 10.67 46.32 -15.89
C PHE A 198 11.75 47.12 -16.62
N ALA A 199 11.83 46.99 -17.96
CA ALA A 199 12.76 47.76 -18.78
C ALA A 199 12.56 49.29 -18.65
N GLY A 200 11.34 49.74 -18.36
CA GLY A 200 10.96 51.15 -18.27
C GLY A 200 11.03 51.80 -16.89
N VAL A 201 11.46 51.10 -15.84
CA VAL A 201 11.62 51.66 -14.48
C VAL A 201 13.02 52.25 -14.27
N SER A 202 13.22 53.05 -13.23
CA SER A 202 14.54 53.63 -12.91
C SER A 202 15.56 52.55 -12.53
N GLU A 203 16.85 52.83 -12.74
CA GLU A 203 17.92 51.91 -12.34
C GLU A 203 17.87 51.58 -10.85
N SER A 204 17.56 52.55 -10.00
CA SER A 204 17.42 52.33 -8.54
C SER A 204 16.36 51.29 -8.20
N VAL A 205 15.18 51.34 -8.85
CA VAL A 205 14.09 50.37 -8.63
C VAL A 205 14.48 49.01 -9.19
N ARG A 206 15.26 48.96 -10.26
CA ARG A 206 15.76 47.69 -10.82
C ARG A 206 16.80 47.04 -9.91
N GLU A 207 17.69 47.82 -9.31
CA GLU A 207 18.64 47.35 -8.28
C GLU A 207 17.88 46.76 -7.09
N GLU A 208 16.86 47.45 -6.56
CA GLU A 208 16.01 46.93 -5.48
C GLU A 208 15.34 45.59 -5.84
N LEU A 209 14.90 45.41 -7.09
CA LEU A 209 14.34 44.13 -7.56
C LEU A 209 15.40 43.01 -7.57
N TYR A 210 16.65 43.31 -7.93
CA TYR A 210 17.75 42.34 -7.89
C TYR A 210 18.13 41.96 -6.46
N ASP A 211 18.13 42.92 -5.53
CA ASP A 211 18.36 42.71 -4.10
C ASP A 211 17.28 41.76 -3.53
N ILE A 212 16.00 41.97 -3.90
CA ILE A 212 14.92 41.04 -3.51
C ILE A 212 15.18 39.63 -4.02
N VAL A 213 15.66 39.44 -5.26
CA VAL A 213 15.98 38.09 -5.77
C VAL A 213 17.13 37.46 -4.97
N GLU A 214 18.16 38.24 -4.62
CA GLU A 214 19.29 37.77 -3.81
C GLU A 214 18.84 37.34 -2.40
N ASP A 215 17.99 38.13 -1.75
CA ASP A 215 17.41 37.79 -0.45
C ASP A 215 16.56 36.52 -0.52
N LEU A 216 15.80 36.33 -1.60
CA LEU A 216 15.01 35.11 -1.80
C LEU A 216 15.90 33.88 -1.99
N GLU A 217 17.00 33.98 -2.73
CA GLU A 217 17.94 32.88 -2.97
C GLU A 217 18.73 32.49 -1.71
N ASN A 218 19.01 33.44 -0.82
CA ASN A 218 19.77 33.23 0.41
C ASN A 218 18.91 32.77 1.60
N ASN A 219 17.57 32.84 1.51
CA ASN A 219 16.65 32.48 2.59
C ASN A 219 15.94 31.13 2.35
N PRO A 220 16.24 30.06 3.11
CA PRO A 220 15.60 28.74 2.96
C PRO A 220 14.08 28.69 3.15
N GLN A 221 13.45 29.74 3.69
CA GLN A 221 11.99 29.85 3.86
C GLN A 221 11.29 30.66 2.76
N SER A 222 12.06 31.17 1.79
CA SER A 222 11.59 32.05 0.73
C SER A 222 10.67 31.34 -0.28
N ASP A 223 10.00 32.14 -1.10
CA ASP A 223 9.19 31.65 -2.22
C ASP A 223 10.05 30.95 -3.29
N PHE A 224 11.33 31.29 -3.41
CA PHE A 224 12.30 30.62 -4.27
C PHE A 224 12.49 29.15 -3.85
N TYR A 225 12.80 28.91 -2.57
CA TYR A 225 12.94 27.54 -2.06
C TYR A 225 11.63 26.77 -2.03
N ARG A 226 10.50 27.44 -1.82
CA ARG A 226 9.17 26.80 -1.91
C ARG A 226 8.91 26.29 -3.32
N LEU A 227 9.18 27.08 -4.35
CA LEU A 227 9.06 26.65 -5.74
C LEU A 227 10.03 25.50 -6.05
N LYS A 228 11.28 25.59 -5.60
CA LYS A 228 12.27 24.51 -5.72
C LYS A 228 11.76 23.21 -5.12
N HIS A 229 11.28 23.24 -3.88
CA HIS A 229 10.72 22.07 -3.19
C HIS A 229 9.51 21.49 -3.94
N ILE A 230 8.61 22.33 -4.46
CA ILE A 230 7.46 21.86 -5.23
C ILE A 230 7.91 21.20 -6.53
N ALA A 231 8.84 21.81 -7.26
CA ALA A 231 9.41 21.25 -8.49
C ALA A 231 10.07 19.90 -8.20
N ASP A 232 10.84 19.81 -7.12
CA ASP A 232 11.48 18.59 -6.63
C ASP A 232 10.45 17.48 -6.38
N THR A 233 9.40 17.75 -5.60
CA THR A 233 8.47 16.71 -5.13
C THR A 233 7.39 16.29 -6.13
N GLU A 234 7.07 17.11 -7.14
CA GLU A 234 5.86 16.93 -7.96
C GLU A 234 6.14 16.70 -9.45
N THR A 235 7.34 17.04 -9.93
CA THR A 235 7.69 16.93 -11.36
C THR A 235 7.64 15.49 -11.86
N LEU A 236 8.13 14.52 -11.08
CA LEU A 236 8.05 13.11 -11.46
C LEU A 236 6.61 12.64 -11.66
N GLY A 237 5.67 13.15 -10.85
CA GLY A 237 4.24 12.87 -11.00
C GLY A 237 3.69 13.37 -12.35
N GLN A 238 4.10 14.58 -12.76
CA GLN A 238 3.75 15.13 -14.07
C GLN A 238 4.35 14.31 -15.22
N LEU A 239 5.62 13.91 -15.11
CA LEU A 239 6.31 13.10 -16.12
C LEU A 239 5.63 11.73 -16.28
N LYS A 240 5.22 11.10 -15.18
CA LYS A 240 4.42 9.86 -15.18
C LYS A 240 3.09 10.05 -15.92
N LYS A 241 2.40 11.16 -15.69
CA LYS A 241 1.15 11.47 -16.43
C LYS A 241 1.39 11.63 -17.93
N GLN A 242 2.48 12.25 -18.37
CA GLN A 242 2.83 12.32 -19.80
C GLN A 242 3.25 10.95 -20.36
N ALA A 243 3.98 10.15 -19.59
CA ALA A 243 4.35 8.78 -19.96
C ALA A 243 3.11 7.90 -20.25
N GLN A 244 1.98 8.12 -19.56
CA GLN A 244 0.71 7.45 -19.88
C GLN A 244 0.26 7.75 -21.32
N ILE A 245 0.38 9.00 -21.79
CA ILE A 245 -0.01 9.38 -23.15
C ILE A 245 0.96 8.76 -24.17
N HIS A 246 2.27 8.89 -23.96
CA HIS A 246 3.27 8.34 -24.87
C HIS A 246 3.24 6.82 -24.96
N TYR A 247 2.89 6.11 -23.88
CA TYR A 247 2.72 4.67 -23.95
C TYR A 247 1.48 4.25 -24.76
N LEU A 248 0.40 5.03 -24.74
CA LEU A 248 -0.73 4.79 -25.65
C LEU A 248 -0.33 5.02 -27.12
N GLU A 249 0.50 6.03 -27.41
CA GLU A 249 1.07 6.27 -28.75
C GLU A 249 2.00 5.13 -29.20
N PHE A 250 2.83 4.64 -28.28
CA PHE A 250 3.68 3.48 -28.49
C PHE A 250 2.85 2.24 -28.87
N LEU A 251 1.77 1.96 -28.13
CA LEU A 251 0.87 0.85 -28.43
C LEU A 251 0.09 1.08 -29.74
N LYS A 252 -0.37 2.30 -30.04
CA LYS A 252 -1.03 2.63 -31.31
C LYS A 252 -0.14 2.27 -32.50
N GLY A 253 1.15 2.59 -32.43
CA GLY A 253 2.13 2.23 -33.45
C GLY A 253 2.35 0.72 -33.63
N ALA A 254 1.94 -0.10 -32.65
CA ALA A 254 2.05 -1.55 -32.68
C ALA A 254 0.79 -2.27 -33.19
N ILE A 255 -0.34 -1.57 -33.34
CA ILE A 255 -1.59 -2.19 -33.78
C ILE A 255 -1.49 -2.58 -35.26
N ASN A 256 -1.72 -3.86 -35.56
CA ASN A 256 -1.86 -4.32 -36.94
C ASN A 256 -3.27 -4.00 -37.47
N THR A 257 -3.41 -2.85 -38.12
CA THR A 257 -4.66 -2.37 -38.73
C THR A 257 -5.11 -3.19 -39.93
N ARG A 258 -4.20 -3.96 -40.56
CA ARG A 258 -4.51 -4.82 -41.71
C ARG A 258 -5.10 -6.17 -41.29
N ALA A 259 -4.95 -6.56 -40.02
CA ALA A 259 -5.41 -7.86 -39.53
C ALA A 259 -6.95 -8.01 -39.53
N SER A 260 -7.70 -6.92 -39.31
CA SER A 260 -9.16 -6.91 -39.41
C SER A 260 -9.71 -5.47 -39.45
N GLY A 261 -10.92 -5.29 -40.00
CA GLY A 261 -11.64 -4.01 -39.91
C GLY A 261 -11.84 -3.54 -38.46
N GLY A 262 -12.12 -4.47 -37.54
CA GLY A 262 -12.28 -4.15 -36.12
C GLY A 262 -11.01 -3.59 -35.46
N ASN A 263 -9.80 -4.01 -35.90
CA ASN A 263 -8.54 -3.43 -35.45
C ASN A 263 -8.31 -2.03 -36.02
N ALA A 264 -8.65 -1.79 -37.28
CA ALA A 264 -8.55 -0.47 -37.89
C ALA A 264 -9.44 0.55 -37.16
N GLU A 265 -10.67 0.16 -36.81
CA GLU A 265 -11.57 0.99 -35.99
C GLU A 265 -11.04 1.20 -34.57
N ALA A 266 -10.53 0.16 -33.91
CA ALA A 266 -9.97 0.28 -32.58
C ALA A 266 -8.74 1.21 -32.54
N ALA A 267 -7.92 1.21 -33.59
CA ALA A 267 -6.80 2.14 -33.72
C ALA A 267 -7.27 3.60 -33.78
N ILE A 268 -8.42 3.86 -34.43
CA ILE A 268 -9.05 5.18 -34.47
C ILE A 268 -9.59 5.57 -33.08
N TYR A 269 -10.22 4.65 -32.35
CA TYR A 269 -10.68 4.93 -30.98
C TYR A 269 -9.50 5.23 -30.03
N LEU A 270 -8.38 4.53 -30.19
CA LEU A 270 -7.16 4.81 -29.43
C LEU A 270 -6.56 6.17 -29.78
N GLU A 271 -6.53 6.51 -31.07
CA GLU A 271 -6.11 7.83 -31.55
C GLU A 271 -6.98 8.94 -30.97
N ASP A 272 -8.29 8.76 -30.97
CA ASP A 272 -9.22 9.74 -30.41
C ASP A 272 -9.04 9.89 -28.88
N LEU A 273 -8.81 8.77 -28.16
CA LEU A 273 -8.46 8.82 -26.74
C LEU A 273 -7.18 9.64 -26.50
N ILE A 274 -6.09 9.34 -27.23
CA ILE A 274 -4.82 10.08 -27.11
C ILE A 274 -5.05 11.58 -27.38
N ARG A 275 -5.76 11.91 -28.46
CA ARG A 275 -6.11 13.29 -28.83
C ARG A 275 -6.86 13.99 -27.70
N ARG A 276 -7.87 13.35 -27.13
CA ARG A 276 -8.70 13.92 -26.04
C ARG A 276 -7.93 14.11 -24.74
N LEU A 277 -7.01 13.22 -24.41
CA LEU A 277 -6.12 13.41 -23.25
C LEU A 277 -5.19 14.63 -23.46
N LYS A 278 -4.65 14.80 -24.67
CA LYS A 278 -3.88 16.01 -25.03
C LYS A 278 -4.74 17.27 -25.00
N LEU A 279 -6.00 17.21 -25.46
CA LEU A 279 -6.93 18.34 -25.38
C LEU A 279 -7.22 18.77 -23.94
N ILE A 280 -7.38 17.82 -23.00
CA ILE A 280 -7.53 18.16 -21.57
C ILE A 280 -6.30 18.94 -21.09
N ASN A 281 -5.09 18.46 -21.41
CA ASN A 281 -3.86 19.16 -21.04
C ASN A 281 -3.76 20.54 -21.69
N HIS A 282 -4.18 20.70 -22.94
CA HIS A 282 -4.19 22.00 -23.60
C HIS A 282 -5.19 22.97 -22.93
N TYR A 283 -6.43 22.50 -22.71
CA TYR A 283 -7.52 23.28 -22.13
C TYR A 283 -7.19 23.82 -20.72
N ILE A 284 -6.63 23.00 -19.83
CA ILE A 284 -6.27 23.45 -18.48
C ILE A 284 -5.06 24.39 -18.46
N ASN A 285 -4.24 24.36 -19.51
CA ASN A 285 -3.03 25.17 -19.66
C ASN A 285 -3.23 26.42 -20.51
N ASP A 286 -4.47 26.74 -20.92
CA ASP A 286 -4.79 27.93 -21.68
C ASP A 286 -4.45 29.20 -20.88
N ILE A 287 -3.48 29.97 -21.40
CA ILE A 287 -2.96 31.18 -20.76
C ILE A 287 -3.96 32.34 -20.78
N ASN A 288 -4.97 32.28 -21.65
CA ASN A 288 -5.96 33.35 -21.81
C ASN A 288 -7.12 33.24 -20.81
N LYS A 289 -7.18 32.16 -20.02
CA LYS A 289 -8.26 31.90 -19.07
C LYS A 289 -7.79 32.09 -17.63
N ALA A 290 -8.57 32.82 -16.85
CA ALA A 290 -8.31 33.02 -15.43
C ALA A 290 -8.66 31.74 -14.64
N ASP A 291 -8.09 31.58 -13.45
CA ASP A 291 -8.36 30.39 -12.63
C ASP A 291 -9.85 30.23 -12.28
N GLY A 292 -10.56 31.34 -12.10
CA GLY A 292 -12.00 31.35 -11.81
C GLY A 292 -12.85 30.77 -12.94
N ASP A 293 -12.34 30.70 -14.17
CA ASP A 293 -13.06 30.13 -15.31
C ASP A 293 -13.23 28.61 -15.22
N TYR A 294 -12.40 27.96 -14.42
CA TYR A 294 -12.40 26.52 -14.21
C TYR A 294 -13.12 26.09 -12.94
N LEU A 295 -13.64 27.04 -12.16
CA LEU A 295 -14.31 26.78 -10.90
C LEU A 295 -15.75 26.34 -11.15
N VAL A 296 -16.07 25.11 -10.75
CA VAL A 296 -17.41 24.52 -10.84
C VAL A 296 -17.88 24.02 -9.48
N ASN A 297 -19.20 23.83 -9.33
CA ASN A 297 -19.77 23.42 -8.05
C ASN A 297 -20.93 22.42 -8.20
N TYR A 298 -21.13 21.58 -7.19
CA TYR A 298 -22.23 20.62 -7.08
C TYR A 298 -22.43 20.20 -5.62
N ALA A 299 -23.68 20.14 -5.14
CA ALA A 299 -24.04 19.69 -3.79
C ALA A 299 -23.27 20.43 -2.66
N GLY A 300 -23.00 21.72 -2.86
CA GLY A 300 -22.25 22.59 -1.94
C GLY A 300 -20.74 22.38 -1.93
N ALA A 301 -20.19 21.55 -2.82
CA ALA A 301 -18.74 21.39 -2.98
C ALA A 301 -18.26 22.07 -4.27
N SER A 302 -17.02 22.55 -4.27
CA SER A 302 -16.41 23.20 -5.45
C SER A 302 -15.12 22.51 -5.88
N VAL A 303 -14.88 22.48 -7.19
CA VAL A 303 -13.65 21.96 -7.81
C VAL A 303 -13.17 22.97 -8.84
N ASN A 304 -11.87 23.29 -8.80
CA ASN A 304 -11.20 23.94 -9.91
C ASN A 304 -10.61 22.86 -10.83
N TYR A 305 -11.09 22.78 -12.07
CA TYR A 305 -10.61 21.74 -13.00
C TYR A 305 -9.13 21.89 -13.36
N ARG A 306 -8.60 23.11 -13.44
CA ARG A 306 -7.17 23.35 -13.69
C ARG A 306 -6.31 22.76 -12.57
N ASP A 307 -6.71 22.96 -11.31
CA ASP A 307 -5.98 22.44 -10.14
C ASP A 307 -6.12 20.92 -9.96
N PHE A 308 -7.23 20.31 -10.36
CA PHE A 308 -7.40 18.85 -10.25
C PHE A 308 -6.69 18.12 -11.38
N PHE A 309 -6.89 18.56 -12.63
CA PHE A 309 -6.33 17.89 -13.81
C PHE A 309 -4.86 18.22 -14.05
N SER A 310 -4.26 19.17 -13.31
CA SER A 310 -2.81 19.28 -13.25
C SER A 310 -2.19 18.06 -12.57
N ARG A 311 -2.87 17.37 -11.64
CA ARG A 311 -2.28 16.30 -10.81
C ARG A 311 -1.98 15.01 -11.58
N ALA A 312 -1.03 14.23 -11.08
CA ALA A 312 -0.57 12.99 -11.70
C ALA A 312 -1.68 11.92 -11.84
N GLU A 313 -2.56 11.82 -10.85
CA GLU A 313 -3.61 10.81 -10.75
C GLU A 313 -4.88 11.12 -11.58
N ALA A 314 -4.92 12.24 -12.28
CA ALA A 314 -6.12 12.78 -12.91
C ALA A 314 -6.80 11.82 -13.90
N PHE A 315 -6.04 10.94 -14.56
CA PHE A 315 -6.55 9.99 -15.56
C PHE A 315 -6.86 8.59 -15.02
N ASN A 316 -6.58 8.31 -13.74
CA ASN A 316 -6.68 6.96 -13.17
C ASN A 316 -8.12 6.40 -13.14
N ARG A 317 -9.13 7.27 -13.31
CA ARG A 317 -10.56 6.90 -13.35
C ARG A 317 -11.03 6.39 -14.72
N LEU A 318 -10.21 6.48 -15.76
CA LEU A 318 -10.57 5.98 -17.08
C LEU A 318 -10.63 4.44 -17.10
N PRO A 319 -11.49 3.85 -17.95
CA PRO A 319 -11.57 2.40 -18.12
C PRO A 319 -10.31 1.84 -18.78
N ILE A 320 -9.75 2.55 -19.77
CA ILE A 320 -8.52 2.19 -20.46
C ILE A 320 -7.50 3.32 -20.27
N ILE A 321 -6.47 3.05 -19.48
CA ILE A 321 -5.35 3.97 -19.24
C ILE A 321 -4.13 3.17 -18.77
N PRO A 322 -2.90 3.60 -19.11
CA PRO A 322 -1.71 2.97 -18.57
C PRO A 322 -1.56 3.19 -17.07
N ILE A 323 -1.04 2.17 -16.41
CA ILE A 323 -0.67 2.16 -15.01
C ILE A 323 0.85 2.00 -14.96
N ILE A 324 1.52 2.95 -14.32
CA ILE A 324 2.96 2.92 -14.07
C ILE A 324 3.12 2.35 -12.66
N GLU A 325 3.56 1.10 -12.58
CA GLU A 325 3.64 0.31 -11.35
C GLU A 325 4.94 -0.52 -11.35
N GLY A 326 5.46 -0.79 -10.16
CA GLY A 326 6.72 -1.52 -9.98
C GLY A 326 7.92 -0.66 -10.31
N TYR A 327 8.35 0.09 -9.31
CA TYR A 327 9.57 0.87 -9.36
C TYR A 327 10.74 -0.11 -9.39
N LEU A 328 11.46 -0.11 -10.52
CA LEU A 328 12.56 -1.04 -10.72
C LEU A 328 13.86 -0.47 -10.15
N GLY A 329 14.05 0.85 -10.22
CA GLY A 329 15.25 1.47 -9.68
C GLY A 329 15.35 2.97 -9.95
N GLU A 330 16.23 3.59 -9.16
CA GLU A 330 16.72 4.96 -9.29
C GLU A 330 18.19 4.88 -9.65
N SER A 331 18.69 5.79 -10.47
CA SER A 331 20.12 5.97 -10.63
C SER A 331 20.44 7.44 -10.83
N THR A 332 21.47 7.91 -10.15
CA THR A 332 22.05 9.24 -10.35
C THR A 332 23.38 9.09 -11.05
N ASP A 333 23.57 9.86 -12.12
CA ASP A 333 24.82 10.00 -12.84
C ASP A 333 25.37 11.40 -12.56
N GLU A 334 26.31 11.49 -11.63
CA GLU A 334 26.93 12.75 -11.23
C GLU A 334 27.77 13.39 -12.35
N GLU A 335 28.33 12.58 -13.25
CA GLU A 335 29.17 13.07 -14.36
C GLU A 335 28.34 13.84 -15.40
N TRP A 336 27.11 13.38 -15.65
CA TRP A 336 26.21 13.96 -16.66
C TRP A 336 25.03 14.72 -16.05
N GLY A 337 24.95 14.83 -14.72
CA GLY A 337 23.83 15.44 -14.02
C GLY A 337 22.49 14.76 -14.32
N GLU A 338 22.48 13.46 -14.64
CA GLU A 338 21.26 12.73 -15.01
C GLU A 338 20.67 11.96 -13.82
N LEU A 339 19.38 12.16 -13.57
CA LEU A 339 18.60 11.35 -12.65
C LEU A 339 17.63 10.48 -13.44
N GLN A 340 17.71 9.15 -13.27
CA GLN A 340 16.85 8.20 -13.97
C GLN A 340 15.93 7.44 -13.01
N PHE A 341 14.66 7.37 -13.36
CA PHE A 341 13.64 6.58 -12.68
C PHE A 341 13.13 5.48 -13.61
N ILE A 342 13.10 4.25 -13.13
CA ILE A 342 12.76 3.08 -13.94
C ILE A 342 11.50 2.41 -13.39
N PHE A 343 10.53 2.12 -14.26
CA PHE A 343 9.25 1.52 -13.89
C PHE A 343 8.80 0.40 -14.83
N GLY A 344 7.93 -0.47 -14.34
CA GLY A 344 7.09 -1.34 -15.16
C GLY A 344 5.84 -0.62 -15.69
N LEU A 345 5.40 -1.03 -16.89
CA LEU A 345 4.16 -0.56 -17.50
C LEU A 345 3.11 -1.66 -17.58
N LYS A 346 1.91 -1.35 -17.10
CA LYS A 346 0.70 -2.18 -17.23
C LYS A 346 -0.42 -1.36 -17.84
N LEU A 347 -1.39 -2.03 -18.45
CA LEU A 347 -2.58 -1.38 -19.00
C LEU A 347 -3.82 -1.75 -18.18
N LYS A 348 -4.57 -0.75 -17.72
CA LYS A 348 -5.93 -0.93 -17.20
C LYS A 348 -6.86 -1.23 -18.38
N LEU A 349 -7.68 -2.27 -18.26
CA LEU A 349 -8.49 -2.81 -19.35
C LEU A 349 -9.96 -2.97 -18.93
N ASP A 350 -10.58 -1.87 -18.49
CA ASP A 350 -11.96 -1.78 -18.02
C ASP A 350 -12.34 -2.94 -17.08
N GLY A 351 -11.56 -3.07 -16.00
CA GLY A 351 -11.71 -4.18 -15.09
C GLY A 351 -12.91 -4.07 -14.14
N LYS A 352 -13.31 -5.16 -13.50
CA LYS A 352 -14.38 -5.22 -12.52
C LYS A 352 -13.96 -4.51 -11.23
N VAL A 353 -14.79 -3.60 -10.76
CA VAL A 353 -14.64 -2.95 -9.45
C VAL A 353 -15.28 -3.86 -8.40
N HIS A 354 -14.47 -4.75 -7.82
CA HIS A 354 -14.92 -5.78 -6.86
C HIS A 354 -15.49 -5.25 -5.54
N ALA A 355 -15.34 -3.95 -5.25
CA ALA A 355 -15.94 -3.32 -4.07
C ALA A 355 -17.37 -2.81 -4.32
N HIS A 356 -17.89 -2.88 -5.55
CA HIS A 356 -19.15 -2.22 -5.94
C HIS A 356 -19.95 -3.02 -7.00
N GLY A 357 -20.26 -4.28 -6.71
CA GLY A 357 -21.14 -5.11 -7.54
C GLY A 357 -20.48 -5.68 -8.79
N SER A 358 -19.14 -5.72 -8.84
CA SER A 358 -18.37 -6.31 -9.95
C SER A 358 -18.64 -5.69 -11.34
N LYS A 359 -19.09 -4.42 -11.39
CA LYS A 359 -19.26 -3.61 -12.61
C LYS A 359 -17.91 -3.26 -13.24
N GLY A 360 -17.87 -3.09 -14.56
CA GLY A 360 -16.70 -2.52 -15.25
C GLY A 360 -16.41 -1.10 -14.77
N VAL A 361 -15.17 -0.61 -14.90
CA VAL A 361 -14.77 0.74 -14.45
C VAL A 361 -15.62 1.83 -15.10
N PHE A 362 -15.92 1.69 -16.40
CA PHE A 362 -16.80 2.63 -17.10
C PHE A 362 -18.19 2.66 -16.46
N GLU A 363 -18.84 1.51 -16.36
CA GLU A 363 -20.19 1.37 -15.80
C GLU A 363 -20.26 1.85 -14.34
N TYR A 364 -19.25 1.51 -13.53
CA TYR A 364 -19.13 1.99 -12.17
C TYR A 364 -19.05 3.52 -12.11
N SER A 365 -18.22 4.15 -12.93
CA SER A 365 -18.08 5.61 -12.95
C SER A 365 -19.35 6.31 -13.45
N VAL A 366 -20.05 5.72 -14.42
CA VAL A 366 -21.37 6.17 -14.88
C VAL A 366 -22.42 6.05 -13.77
N ASN A 367 -22.39 4.97 -12.97
CA ASN A 367 -23.25 4.80 -11.80
C ASN A 367 -23.05 5.95 -10.80
N LEU A 368 -21.80 6.29 -10.48
CA LEU A 368 -21.48 7.33 -9.52
C LEU A 368 -21.96 8.73 -9.92
N ILE A 369 -22.04 9.04 -11.22
CA ILE A 369 -22.55 10.34 -11.69
C ILE A 369 -24.06 10.33 -11.95
N ASN A 370 -24.71 9.16 -11.87
CA ASN A 370 -26.15 9.03 -12.08
C ASN A 370 -26.92 9.50 -10.84
N PRO A 371 -27.67 10.63 -10.91
CA PRO A 371 -28.44 11.14 -9.76
C PRO A 371 -29.54 10.19 -9.29
N ASP A 372 -29.97 9.28 -10.17
CA ASP A 372 -31.04 8.33 -9.90
C ASP A 372 -30.50 6.99 -9.35
N SER A 373 -29.17 6.84 -9.25
CA SER A 373 -28.58 5.64 -8.63
C SER A 373 -28.64 5.74 -7.11
N GLN A 374 -28.90 4.59 -6.47
CA GLN A 374 -28.92 4.48 -5.02
C GLN A 374 -27.58 4.92 -4.39
N GLU A 375 -26.47 4.45 -4.95
CA GLU A 375 -25.11 4.76 -4.48
C GLU A 375 -24.83 6.28 -4.49
N HIS A 376 -25.26 6.99 -5.53
CA HIS A 376 -25.10 8.44 -5.60
C HIS A 376 -25.92 9.17 -4.52
N GLN A 377 -27.16 8.76 -4.32
CA GLN A 377 -28.05 9.37 -3.34
C GLN A 377 -27.59 9.13 -1.89
N GLU A 378 -27.09 7.93 -1.59
CA GLU A 378 -26.57 7.57 -0.27
C GLU A 378 -25.30 8.36 0.08
N LEU A 379 -24.34 8.43 -0.85
CA LEU A 379 -23.07 9.15 -0.62
C LEU A 379 -23.24 10.67 -0.52
N LEU A 380 -24.31 11.25 -1.08
CA LEU A 380 -24.64 12.67 -0.87
C LEU A 380 -25.37 12.93 0.44
N LYS A 381 -26.11 11.95 0.98
CA LYS A 381 -26.78 12.06 2.29
C LYS A 381 -25.79 11.97 3.45
N ASP A 382 -24.68 11.27 3.27
CA ASP A 382 -23.61 11.18 4.26
C ASP A 382 -22.86 12.52 4.40
N VAL A 383 -23.14 13.25 5.47
CA VAL A 383 -22.56 14.57 5.76
C VAL A 383 -21.02 14.53 5.79
N SER A 384 -20.41 13.43 6.24
CA SER A 384 -18.96 13.30 6.36
C SER A 384 -18.26 13.11 5.01
N ARG A 385 -18.96 12.49 4.05
CA ARG A 385 -18.42 12.14 2.73
C ARG A 385 -18.94 13.01 1.59
N ARG A 386 -20.03 13.74 1.81
CA ARG A 386 -20.74 14.52 0.79
C ARG A 386 -19.82 15.40 -0.02
N GLU A 387 -18.96 16.18 0.63
CA GLU A 387 -18.06 17.10 -0.07
C GLU A 387 -17.06 16.36 -0.95
N VAL A 388 -16.39 15.34 -0.39
CA VAL A 388 -15.40 14.51 -1.11
C VAL A 388 -16.05 13.80 -2.29
N PHE A 389 -17.26 13.26 -2.09
CA PHE A 389 -18.02 12.59 -3.14
C PHE A 389 -18.49 13.56 -4.23
N ALA A 390 -19.02 14.73 -3.87
CA ALA A 390 -19.45 15.74 -4.84
C ALA A 390 -18.29 16.25 -5.69
N ARG A 391 -17.12 16.48 -5.09
CA ARG A 391 -15.88 16.77 -5.82
C ARG A 391 -15.52 15.62 -6.79
N LYS A 392 -15.64 14.37 -6.34
CA LYS A 392 -15.43 13.18 -7.18
C LYS A 392 -16.40 13.14 -8.36
N VAL A 393 -17.69 13.43 -8.19
CA VAL A 393 -18.69 13.51 -9.27
C VAL A 393 -18.28 14.55 -10.31
N LEU A 394 -17.96 15.78 -9.91
CA LEU A 394 -17.53 16.85 -10.82
C LEU A 394 -16.31 16.43 -11.66
N THR A 395 -15.31 15.81 -11.02
CA THR A 395 -14.11 15.34 -11.73
C THR A 395 -14.42 14.23 -12.76
N ILE A 396 -15.33 13.30 -12.43
CA ILE A 396 -15.73 12.24 -13.36
C ILE A 396 -16.50 12.83 -14.53
N VAL A 397 -17.44 13.76 -14.28
CA VAL A 397 -18.26 14.39 -15.31
C VAL A 397 -17.39 15.08 -16.36
N PHE A 398 -16.43 15.92 -15.95
CA PHE A 398 -15.53 16.57 -16.91
C PHE A 398 -14.72 15.54 -17.70
N LEU A 399 -14.03 14.62 -17.01
CA LEU A 399 -13.16 13.64 -17.65
C LEU A 399 -13.92 12.77 -18.65
N TYR A 400 -15.07 12.24 -18.25
CA TYR A 400 -15.86 11.33 -19.09
C TYR A 400 -16.54 12.09 -20.23
N TYR A 401 -17.00 13.32 -20.00
CA TYR A 401 -17.54 14.13 -21.08
C TYR A 401 -16.49 14.38 -22.16
N VAL A 402 -15.32 14.88 -21.77
CA VAL A 402 -14.26 15.22 -22.75
C VAL A 402 -13.76 13.97 -23.48
N VAL A 403 -13.65 12.83 -22.78
CA VAL A 403 -13.15 11.58 -23.38
C VAL A 403 -14.20 10.86 -24.24
N PHE A 404 -15.50 10.90 -23.91
CA PHE A 404 -16.51 10.04 -24.52
C PHE A 404 -17.65 10.73 -25.27
N ALA A 405 -17.82 12.06 -25.15
CA ALA A 405 -18.78 12.78 -25.97
C ALA A 405 -18.40 12.70 -27.46
N GLY A 406 -19.35 12.44 -28.34
CA GLY A 406 -19.04 12.28 -29.77
C GLY A 406 -20.25 12.17 -30.66
N ASN A 407 -20.04 11.62 -31.86
CA ASN A 407 -21.09 11.48 -32.85
C ASN A 407 -21.92 10.21 -32.60
N LYS A 408 -23.18 10.23 -33.05
CA LYS A 408 -24.08 9.07 -32.95
C LYS A 408 -23.71 8.04 -34.03
N PRO A 409 -23.34 6.79 -33.67
CA PRO A 409 -22.99 5.77 -34.66
C PRO A 409 -24.12 5.39 -35.63
N SER A 410 -25.38 5.69 -35.26
CA SER A 410 -26.55 5.46 -36.10
C SER A 410 -26.85 6.60 -37.09
N ALA A 411 -26.09 7.70 -37.07
CA ALA A 411 -26.30 8.80 -38.00
C ALA A 411 -25.86 8.43 -39.43
N PRO A 412 -26.59 8.85 -40.48
CA PRO A 412 -26.17 8.66 -41.86
C PRO A 412 -24.76 9.22 -42.11
N GLY A 413 -23.88 8.43 -42.73
CA GLY A 413 -22.50 8.84 -43.02
C GLY A 413 -21.52 8.76 -41.84
N TYR A 414 -21.94 8.26 -40.67
CA TYR A 414 -21.00 8.03 -39.57
C TYR A 414 -19.89 7.04 -39.96
N THR A 415 -18.65 7.42 -39.68
CA THR A 415 -17.51 6.51 -39.63
C THR A 415 -16.76 6.75 -38.32
N PRO A 416 -16.01 5.78 -37.78
CA PRO A 416 -15.20 6.02 -36.58
C PRO A 416 -14.26 7.23 -36.71
N LYS A 417 -13.76 7.53 -37.92
CA LYS A 417 -12.95 8.72 -38.18
C LYS A 417 -13.69 10.04 -37.92
N SER A 418 -15.00 10.07 -38.07
CA SER A 418 -15.81 11.27 -37.78
C SER A 418 -15.66 11.74 -36.32
N ASP A 419 -15.37 10.83 -35.38
CA ASP A 419 -15.18 11.19 -33.97
C ASP A 419 -13.89 12.01 -33.75
N LEU A 420 -12.88 11.87 -34.62
CA LEU A 420 -11.64 12.65 -34.55
C LEU A 420 -11.87 14.14 -34.82
N GLY A 421 -12.88 14.47 -35.63
CA GLY A 421 -13.28 15.85 -35.93
C GLY A 421 -14.20 16.48 -34.88
N TYR A 422 -14.69 15.71 -33.90
CA TYR A 422 -15.53 16.24 -32.84
C TYR A 422 -14.68 17.02 -31.83
N ASP A 423 -15.09 18.26 -31.55
CA ASP A 423 -14.50 19.10 -30.51
C ASP A 423 -15.33 19.04 -29.21
N PRO A 424 -14.91 18.23 -28.23
CA PRO A 424 -15.61 18.15 -26.96
C PRO A 424 -15.43 19.40 -26.09
N ILE A 425 -14.34 20.14 -26.22
CA ILE A 425 -14.03 21.29 -25.35
C ILE A 425 -14.98 22.44 -25.69
N LYS A 426 -15.12 22.76 -26.98
CA LYS A 426 -16.06 23.80 -27.42
C LYS A 426 -17.49 23.50 -26.94
N THR A 427 -17.96 22.27 -27.15
CA THR A 427 -19.31 21.88 -26.72
C THR A 427 -19.46 21.91 -25.20
N PHE A 428 -18.41 21.52 -24.46
CA PHE A 428 -18.38 21.59 -23.01
C PHE A 428 -18.51 23.03 -22.51
N GLU A 429 -17.72 23.96 -23.06
CA GLU A 429 -17.74 25.38 -22.68
C GLU A 429 -19.08 26.05 -22.97
N GLU A 430 -19.69 25.74 -24.12
CA GLU A 430 -20.95 26.36 -24.53
C GLU A 430 -22.16 25.80 -23.77
N LYS A 431 -22.18 24.48 -23.48
CA LYS A 431 -23.41 23.79 -23.04
C LYS A 431 -23.35 23.18 -21.64
N VAL A 432 -22.16 22.92 -21.11
CA VAL A 432 -21.97 22.16 -19.86
C VAL A 432 -21.45 23.07 -18.77
N LEU A 433 -20.35 23.78 -19.04
CA LEU A 433 -19.68 24.66 -18.10
C LEU A 433 -20.60 25.73 -17.47
N PRO A 434 -21.49 26.42 -18.23
CA PRO A 434 -22.36 27.46 -17.65
C PRO A 434 -23.31 26.89 -16.59
N ILE A 435 -23.83 25.68 -16.81
CA ILE A 435 -24.72 24.99 -15.87
C ILE A 435 -23.95 24.57 -14.61
N LEU A 436 -22.72 24.08 -14.76
CA LEU A 436 -21.88 23.67 -13.63
C LEU A 436 -21.36 24.86 -12.80
N ARG A 437 -21.25 26.05 -13.40
CA ARG A 437 -20.93 27.30 -12.70
C ARG A 437 -22.14 27.90 -11.99
N GLY A 438 -23.35 27.64 -12.51
CA GLY A 438 -24.61 28.08 -11.90
C GLY A 438 -24.88 27.48 -10.51
N SER A 439 -25.89 28.03 -9.83
CA SER A 439 -26.30 27.62 -8.49
C SER A 439 -27.40 26.54 -8.45
N ASP A 440 -28.00 26.20 -9.59
CA ASP A 440 -29.11 25.23 -9.67
C ASP A 440 -28.60 23.77 -9.78
N ASP A 441 -28.61 23.06 -8.66
CA ASP A 441 -28.25 21.64 -8.61
C ASP A 441 -29.26 20.72 -9.35
N GLY A 442 -30.52 21.12 -9.48
CA GLY A 442 -31.52 20.39 -10.26
C GLY A 442 -31.20 20.41 -11.76
N ALA A 443 -30.80 21.57 -12.28
CA ALA A 443 -30.29 21.70 -13.65
C ALA A 443 -29.03 20.84 -13.88
N LYS A 444 -28.11 20.80 -12.91
CA LYS A 444 -26.90 19.94 -12.98
C LYS A 444 -27.26 18.45 -12.99
N GLN A 445 -28.21 18.01 -12.17
CA GLN A 445 -28.68 16.62 -12.21
C GLN A 445 -29.32 16.27 -13.56
N LYS A 446 -30.12 17.18 -14.15
CA LYS A 446 -30.68 16.98 -15.50
C LYS A 446 -29.58 16.88 -16.56
N LEU A 447 -28.55 17.73 -16.46
CA LEU A 447 -27.36 17.67 -17.30
C LEU A 447 -26.65 16.31 -17.17
N PHE A 448 -26.42 15.82 -15.95
CA PHE A 448 -25.78 14.51 -15.72
C PHE A 448 -26.57 13.36 -16.37
N ARG A 449 -27.90 13.35 -16.22
CA ARG A 449 -28.77 12.37 -16.93
C ARG A 449 -28.60 12.46 -18.44
N GLY A 450 -28.56 13.67 -19.00
CA GLY A 450 -28.36 13.89 -20.43
C GLY A 450 -27.00 13.38 -20.94
N ILE A 451 -25.94 13.58 -20.16
CA ILE A 451 -24.59 13.06 -20.48
C ILE A 451 -24.61 11.52 -20.51
N ILE A 452 -25.22 10.89 -19.51
CA ILE A 452 -25.33 9.43 -19.41
C ILE A 452 -26.11 8.86 -20.61
N GLU A 453 -27.21 9.50 -20.99
CA GLU A 453 -27.99 9.09 -22.16
C GLU A 453 -27.22 9.30 -23.47
N GLY A 454 -26.42 10.37 -23.55
CA GLY A 454 -25.44 10.59 -24.60
C GLY A 454 -24.49 9.39 -24.74
N PHE A 455 -23.89 8.93 -23.64
CA PHE A 455 -22.97 7.78 -23.68
C PHE A 455 -23.61 6.49 -24.20
N LYS A 456 -24.89 6.24 -23.87
CA LYS A 456 -25.65 5.13 -24.47
C LYS A 456 -25.85 5.32 -25.96
N THR A 457 -26.25 6.52 -26.36
CA THR A 457 -26.48 6.89 -27.76
C THR A 457 -25.21 6.76 -28.61
N TYR A 458 -24.06 7.15 -28.06
CA TYR A 458 -22.76 7.06 -28.73
C TYR A 458 -22.15 5.64 -28.69
N LYS A 459 -22.83 4.68 -28.06
CA LYS A 459 -22.38 3.29 -27.84
C LYS A 459 -20.99 3.20 -27.20
N VAL A 460 -20.72 4.03 -26.18
CA VAL A 460 -19.39 4.15 -25.56
C VAL A 460 -18.86 2.82 -25.03
N GLN A 461 -19.67 2.05 -24.30
CA GLN A 461 -19.23 0.74 -23.77
C GLN A 461 -18.76 -0.19 -24.89
N SER A 462 -19.46 -0.21 -26.03
CA SER A 462 -19.07 -1.03 -27.18
C SER A 462 -17.71 -0.60 -27.77
N LYS A 463 -17.45 0.70 -27.85
CA LYS A 463 -16.14 1.24 -28.28
C LYS A 463 -15.03 0.86 -27.28
N VAL A 464 -15.31 0.95 -25.98
CA VAL A 464 -14.39 0.53 -24.90
C VAL A 464 -14.08 -0.97 -25.00
N ASP A 465 -15.09 -1.83 -25.19
CA ASP A 465 -14.91 -3.28 -25.30
C ASP A 465 -14.11 -3.67 -26.56
N GLN A 466 -14.33 -2.97 -27.67
CA GLN A 466 -13.56 -3.16 -28.90
C GLN A 466 -12.09 -2.75 -28.72
N LEU A 467 -11.84 -1.59 -28.10
CA LEU A 467 -10.49 -1.14 -27.79
C LEU A 467 -9.79 -2.08 -26.80
N LYS A 468 -10.49 -2.54 -25.75
CA LYS A 468 -10.00 -3.53 -24.76
C LYS A 468 -9.52 -4.81 -25.45
N ARG A 469 -10.31 -5.36 -26.38
CA ARG A 469 -9.95 -6.57 -27.15
C ARG A 469 -8.73 -6.32 -28.04
N CYS A 470 -8.71 -5.22 -28.79
CA CYS A 470 -7.60 -4.90 -29.69
C CYS A 470 -6.28 -4.72 -28.93
N LEU A 471 -6.29 -3.95 -27.83
CA LEU A 471 -5.10 -3.73 -27.00
C LEU A 471 -4.64 -5.02 -26.31
N THR A 472 -5.56 -5.86 -25.84
CA THR A 472 -5.23 -7.18 -25.29
C THR A 472 -4.45 -8.02 -26.30
N ASN A 473 -4.91 -8.08 -27.55
CA ASN A 473 -4.22 -8.82 -28.61
C ASN A 473 -2.87 -8.18 -28.98
N THR A 474 -2.79 -6.86 -28.95
CA THR A 474 -1.56 -6.12 -29.27
C THR A 474 -0.47 -6.37 -28.23
N LEU A 475 -0.84 -6.46 -26.95
CA LEU A 475 0.09 -6.74 -25.85
C LEU A 475 0.74 -8.14 -25.99
N THR A 476 0.01 -9.12 -26.53
CA THR A 476 0.45 -10.52 -26.65
C THR A 476 1.17 -10.83 -27.97
N TYR A 477 1.42 -9.85 -28.84
CA TYR A 477 2.18 -10.06 -30.06
C TYR A 477 3.63 -10.49 -29.79
N LYS A 478 4.06 -11.53 -30.52
CA LYS A 478 5.44 -12.04 -30.48
C LYS A 478 6.45 -11.05 -31.06
N THR A 479 6.05 -10.22 -32.03
CA THR A 479 6.93 -9.19 -32.61
C THR A 479 7.46 -8.25 -31.54
N ARG A 480 8.78 -8.05 -31.51
CA ARG A 480 9.45 -7.10 -30.60
C ARG A 480 9.19 -5.68 -31.07
N LEU A 481 8.76 -4.83 -30.14
CA LEU A 481 8.53 -3.41 -30.43
C LEU A 481 9.86 -2.65 -30.29
N PRO A 482 10.19 -1.76 -31.24
CA PRO A 482 11.43 -0.98 -31.18
C PRO A 482 11.39 -0.02 -29.99
N SER A 483 12.54 0.22 -29.37
CA SER A 483 12.69 1.25 -28.33
C SER A 483 12.30 2.62 -28.89
N ARG A 484 11.55 3.41 -28.11
CA ARG A 484 11.20 4.80 -28.47
C ARG A 484 11.56 5.75 -27.34
N GLY A 485 12.21 6.86 -27.70
CA GLY A 485 12.50 7.99 -26.81
C GLY A 485 11.61 9.19 -27.15
N TYR A 486 11.25 9.96 -26.13
CA TYR A 486 10.37 11.11 -26.20
C TYR A 486 11.06 12.25 -25.42
N PRO A 487 11.79 13.15 -26.11
CA PRO A 487 12.45 14.28 -25.47
C PRO A 487 11.42 15.33 -25.04
N LEU A 488 11.55 15.83 -23.81
CA LEU A 488 10.62 16.71 -23.14
C LEU A 488 11.35 17.82 -22.38
N HIS A 489 10.62 18.88 -22.06
CA HIS A 489 11.08 19.96 -21.18
C HIS A 489 10.08 20.16 -20.04
N ILE A 490 10.61 20.26 -18.82
CA ILE A 490 9.89 20.65 -17.61
C ILE A 490 10.08 22.16 -17.46
N SER A 491 9.03 22.95 -17.60
CA SER A 491 9.12 24.41 -17.57
C SER A 491 8.26 25.01 -16.47
N VAL A 492 8.83 25.96 -15.73
CA VAL A 492 8.10 26.86 -14.83
C VAL A 492 7.54 28.01 -15.66
N LYS A 493 6.22 28.20 -15.68
CA LYS A 493 5.57 29.27 -16.44
C LYS A 493 5.78 30.64 -15.81
N LYS A 494 6.02 31.66 -16.65
CA LYS A 494 6.11 33.08 -16.24
C LYS A 494 4.91 33.59 -15.45
N GLY A 495 3.73 33.00 -15.67
CA GLY A 495 2.50 33.35 -14.95
C GLY A 495 2.55 33.19 -13.43
N ILE A 496 3.56 32.51 -12.87
CA ILE A 496 3.80 32.44 -11.42
C ILE A 496 4.39 33.74 -10.84
N LEU A 497 4.95 34.61 -11.69
CA LEU A 497 5.57 35.87 -11.30
C LEU A 497 4.54 37.00 -11.19
N GLU A 498 4.80 37.93 -10.27
CA GLU A 498 4.06 39.17 -10.05
C GLU A 498 4.59 40.26 -10.99
N ASN A 499 3.70 41.11 -11.50
CA ASN A 499 4.07 42.22 -12.39
C ASN A 499 3.75 43.61 -11.81
N ASP A 500 3.14 43.65 -10.63
CA ASP A 500 2.82 44.88 -9.89
C ASP A 500 3.94 45.20 -8.90
N ILE A 501 4.74 46.24 -9.19
CA ILE A 501 5.91 46.66 -8.40
C ILE A 501 5.53 46.90 -6.94
N SER A 502 4.43 47.60 -6.68
CA SER A 502 3.97 47.90 -5.32
C SER A 502 3.71 46.62 -4.52
N LYS A 503 3.19 45.57 -5.17
CA LYS A 503 2.99 44.27 -4.53
C LYS A 503 4.29 43.52 -4.31
N ILE A 504 5.24 43.61 -5.25
CA ILE A 504 6.57 43.00 -5.13
C ILE A 504 7.32 43.58 -3.94
N GLU A 505 7.38 44.91 -3.85
CA GLU A 505 8.02 45.64 -2.75
C GLU A 505 7.33 45.35 -1.41
N THR A 506 5.99 45.42 -1.35
CA THR A 506 5.26 45.18 -0.09
C THR A 506 5.44 43.75 0.42
N ARG A 507 5.53 42.76 -0.47
CA ARG A 507 5.61 41.34 -0.11
C ARG A 507 7.03 40.80 -0.09
N GLN A 508 8.00 41.61 -0.51
CA GLN A 508 9.41 41.24 -0.67
C GLN A 508 9.57 39.95 -1.48
N THR A 509 8.90 39.86 -2.64
CA THR A 509 8.94 38.68 -3.52
C THR A 509 8.49 38.99 -4.94
N LEU A 510 9.12 38.38 -5.95
CA LEU A 510 8.65 38.43 -7.34
C LEU A 510 7.58 37.38 -7.65
N PHE A 511 7.21 36.53 -6.70
CA PHE A 511 6.26 35.46 -6.91
C PHE A 511 4.85 35.81 -6.41
N LYS A 512 3.84 35.26 -7.10
CA LYS A 512 2.45 35.36 -6.65
C LYS A 512 2.22 34.56 -5.37
N GLU A 513 1.26 35.04 -4.57
CA GLU A 513 0.87 34.51 -3.26
C GLU A 513 0.46 33.03 -3.27
N VAL A 514 0.08 32.49 -4.44
CA VAL A 514 -0.26 31.07 -4.63
C VAL A 514 0.83 30.10 -4.14
N LEU A 515 2.11 30.51 -4.15
CA LEU A 515 3.24 29.71 -3.61
C LEU A 515 3.19 29.51 -2.09
N ARG A 516 2.55 30.44 -1.36
CA ARG A 516 2.45 30.40 0.11
C ARG A 516 1.24 29.59 0.59
N GLY A 517 0.34 29.21 -0.33
CA GLY A 517 -0.87 28.43 -0.07
C GLY A 517 -0.67 26.91 -0.22
N ASN A 518 -1.68 26.23 -0.75
CA ASN A 518 -1.61 24.78 -0.99
C ASN A 518 -0.63 24.45 -2.15
N PRO A 519 0.44 23.66 -1.93
CA PRO A 519 1.42 23.29 -2.96
C PRO A 519 0.79 22.72 -4.24
N LYS A 520 -0.33 22.00 -4.13
CA LYS A 520 -1.01 21.42 -5.29
C LYS A 520 -1.59 22.47 -6.25
N ASN A 521 -1.88 23.68 -5.76
CA ASN A 521 -2.38 24.78 -6.59
C ASN A 521 -1.26 25.38 -7.46
N VAL A 522 0.01 25.15 -7.10
CA VAL A 522 1.19 25.63 -7.85
C VAL A 522 1.45 24.76 -9.07
N LEU A 523 1.01 23.50 -9.08
CA LEU A 523 1.24 22.55 -10.17
C LEU A 523 0.78 23.03 -11.54
N LYS A 524 -0.20 23.95 -11.61
CA LYS A 524 -0.65 24.55 -12.88
C LYS A 524 0.42 25.44 -13.54
N TYR A 525 1.42 25.88 -12.79
CA TYR A 525 2.56 26.65 -13.30
C TYR A 525 3.75 25.77 -13.68
N LEU A 526 3.73 24.48 -13.34
CA LEU A 526 4.67 23.50 -13.89
C LEU A 526 4.06 22.88 -15.15
N SER A 527 4.76 22.96 -16.28
CA SER A 527 4.31 22.33 -17.52
C SER A 527 5.37 21.40 -18.09
N ILE A 528 4.92 20.30 -18.67
CA ILE A 528 5.77 19.41 -19.47
C ILE A 528 5.36 19.59 -20.93
N ARG A 529 6.33 19.91 -21.77
CA ARG A 529 6.12 20.16 -23.20
C ARG A 529 7.16 19.42 -24.04
N ASP A 530 6.87 19.23 -25.32
CA ASP A 530 7.86 18.76 -26.29
C ASP A 530 8.99 19.78 -26.45
N ALA A 531 10.19 19.31 -26.78
CA ALA A 531 11.42 20.11 -26.78
C ALA A 531 11.35 21.42 -27.62
N ASN A 532 10.48 21.45 -28.64
CA ASN A 532 10.37 22.55 -29.60
C ASN A 532 9.22 23.53 -29.32
N ALA A 533 8.55 23.45 -28.16
CA ALA A 533 7.41 24.30 -27.82
C ALA A 533 7.84 25.63 -27.17
N GLY A 534 8.19 26.62 -28.00
CA GLY A 534 8.72 27.92 -27.55
C GLY A 534 7.85 28.72 -26.57
N GLY A 535 8.55 29.42 -25.66
CA GLY A 535 8.31 30.81 -25.23
C GLY A 535 7.14 31.13 -24.28
N ASN A 536 7.26 30.79 -22.98
CA ASN A 536 6.68 31.57 -21.84
C ASN A 536 7.11 30.97 -20.48
N SER A 537 8.39 30.65 -20.32
CA SER A 537 8.94 29.97 -19.14
C SER A 537 9.99 30.82 -18.44
N VAL A 538 10.03 30.76 -17.12
CA VAL A 538 11.08 31.35 -16.27
C VAL A 538 12.31 30.44 -16.27
N CYS A 539 12.09 29.15 -16.09
CA CYS A 539 13.14 28.13 -15.97
C CYS A 539 12.69 26.86 -16.70
N THR A 540 13.64 26.13 -17.30
CA THR A 540 13.36 24.87 -17.99
C THR A 540 14.41 23.81 -17.68
N LEU A 541 13.98 22.58 -17.38
CA LEU A 541 14.85 21.41 -17.23
C LEU A 541 14.60 20.39 -18.36
N PRO A 542 15.63 19.86 -19.02
CA PRO A 542 15.47 18.76 -19.97
C PRO A 542 15.04 17.46 -19.30
N ALA A 543 14.18 16.71 -19.98
CA ALA A 543 13.77 15.37 -19.59
C ALA A 543 13.59 14.46 -20.81
N ASN A 544 13.60 13.15 -20.60
CA ASN A 544 13.36 12.17 -21.64
C ASN A 544 12.54 11.00 -21.10
N ILE A 545 11.56 10.56 -21.86
CA ILE A 545 10.82 9.33 -21.59
C ILE A 545 11.24 8.28 -22.60
N ARG A 546 11.68 7.11 -22.13
CA ARG A 546 12.06 5.98 -22.98
C ARG A 546 11.22 4.75 -22.65
N ILE A 547 10.65 4.13 -23.67
CA ILE A 547 9.86 2.89 -23.56
C ILE A 547 10.55 1.77 -24.31
N ARG A 548 10.76 0.62 -23.66
CA ARG A 548 11.42 -0.57 -24.21
C ARG A 548 10.58 -1.82 -24.05
N ASP A 549 10.66 -2.71 -25.04
CA ASP A 549 10.11 -4.07 -25.00
C ASP A 549 11.23 -5.05 -24.65
N ILE A 550 11.15 -5.68 -23.48
CA ILE A 550 12.12 -6.64 -22.95
C ILE A 550 11.47 -8.02 -22.90
N ARG A 551 12.21 -9.06 -23.33
CA ARG A 551 11.71 -10.44 -23.40
C ARG A 551 12.42 -11.32 -22.39
N TYR A 552 11.64 -12.24 -21.82
CA TYR A 552 12.13 -13.28 -20.94
C TYR A 552 11.99 -14.62 -21.64
N CYS A 553 13.12 -15.29 -21.83
CA CYS A 553 13.25 -16.55 -22.54
C CYS A 553 13.45 -17.68 -21.52
N THR A 554 12.93 -18.87 -21.81
CA THR A 554 13.18 -20.04 -20.96
C THR A 554 14.60 -20.56 -21.11
N GLN A 555 15.14 -21.01 -19.99
CA GLN A 555 16.30 -21.90 -19.95
C GLN A 555 15.85 -23.34 -19.62
N ASP A 556 16.72 -24.31 -19.88
CA ASP A 556 16.47 -25.74 -19.64
C ASP A 556 16.51 -26.10 -18.14
N GLU A 557 17.20 -25.29 -17.34
CA GLU A 557 17.36 -25.46 -15.90
C GLU A 557 15.99 -25.41 -15.17
N LYS A 558 15.63 -26.55 -14.56
CA LYS A 558 14.39 -26.79 -13.83
C LYS A 558 14.70 -27.53 -12.56
N GLN A 559 14.11 -27.07 -11.45
CA GLN A 559 14.23 -27.74 -10.16
C GLN A 559 12.86 -28.26 -9.73
N LEU A 560 12.83 -29.49 -9.20
CA LEU A 560 11.63 -30.16 -8.72
C LEU A 560 11.78 -30.51 -7.25
N PHE A 561 10.75 -30.22 -6.47
CA PHE A 561 10.72 -30.50 -5.04
C PHE A 561 9.30 -30.78 -4.55
N SER A 562 9.20 -31.30 -3.34
CA SER A 562 7.95 -31.48 -2.63
C SER A 562 7.92 -30.62 -1.37
N MET A 563 6.70 -30.32 -0.90
CA MET A 563 6.46 -29.63 0.36
C MET A 563 5.51 -30.45 1.23
N GLU A 564 5.82 -30.57 2.51
CA GLU A 564 4.95 -31.18 3.51
C GLU A 564 4.87 -30.31 4.76
N TYR A 565 3.79 -30.47 5.52
CA TYR A 565 3.69 -29.86 6.85
C TYR A 565 4.63 -30.60 7.80
N ASP A 566 5.46 -29.83 8.51
CA ASP A 566 6.41 -30.41 9.44
C ASP A 566 5.69 -30.82 10.74
N ASP A 567 6.05 -32.00 11.26
CA ASP A 567 5.47 -32.72 12.39
C ASP A 567 4.22 -32.08 13.06
N ILE A 568 3.04 -32.31 12.46
CA ILE A 568 1.77 -31.84 13.01
C ILE A 568 1.39 -32.54 14.33
N THR A 569 2.05 -33.64 14.70
CA THR A 569 1.69 -34.43 15.89
C THR A 569 2.07 -33.72 17.18
N GLY A 570 3.18 -32.98 17.18
CA GLY A 570 3.65 -32.18 18.30
C GLY A 570 2.94 -30.83 18.49
N ILE A 571 2.03 -30.43 17.59
CA ILE A 571 1.40 -29.11 17.65
C ILE A 571 0.04 -29.20 18.36
N LYS A 572 -0.08 -28.52 19.50
CA LYS A 572 -1.38 -28.27 20.17
C LYS A 572 -1.99 -26.97 19.67
N ALA A 573 -3.32 -26.94 19.59
CA ALA A 573 -4.06 -25.80 19.11
C ALA A 573 -5.19 -25.36 20.04
N LEU A 574 -5.41 -24.05 20.10
CA LEU A 574 -6.53 -23.39 20.77
C LEU A 574 -7.32 -22.57 19.74
N PRO A 575 -8.37 -23.13 19.13
CA PRO A 575 -9.14 -22.43 18.11
C PRO A 575 -9.96 -21.28 18.69
N ILE A 576 -9.96 -20.14 17.99
CA ILE A 576 -10.76 -18.95 18.32
C ILE A 576 -11.77 -18.71 17.21
N LEU A 577 -13.03 -18.48 17.58
CA LEU A 577 -14.11 -18.20 16.63
C LEU A 577 -14.84 -16.91 17.00
N LEU A 578 -14.81 -15.93 16.09
CA LEU A 578 -15.66 -14.74 16.15
C LEU A 578 -16.96 -15.05 15.40
N VAL A 579 -18.09 -14.93 16.09
CA VAL A 579 -19.40 -15.38 15.59
C VAL A 579 -20.47 -14.27 15.70
N PRO A 580 -21.22 -13.97 14.64
CA PRO A 580 -22.32 -13.02 14.71
C PRO A 580 -23.47 -13.57 15.57
N LYS A 581 -24.06 -12.71 16.40
CA LYS A 581 -25.20 -13.01 17.28
C LYS A 581 -26.50 -13.21 16.49
N GLU A 582 -26.54 -12.84 15.22
CA GLU A 582 -27.68 -12.97 14.32
C GLU A 582 -28.02 -14.43 13.99
N THR A 583 -29.28 -14.70 13.62
CA THR A 583 -29.80 -16.05 13.37
C THR A 583 -28.95 -16.85 12.39
N ARG A 584 -28.48 -16.24 11.30
CA ARG A 584 -27.63 -16.90 10.32
C ARG A 584 -26.29 -17.36 10.92
N GLY A 585 -25.65 -16.48 11.70
CA GLY A 585 -24.41 -16.78 12.42
C GLY A 585 -24.60 -17.94 13.40
N ARG A 586 -25.66 -17.88 14.22
CA ARG A 586 -26.02 -18.94 15.17
C ARG A 586 -26.28 -20.29 14.49
N THR A 587 -26.95 -20.29 13.34
CA THR A 587 -27.24 -21.53 12.59
C THR A 587 -25.95 -22.17 12.08
N ILE A 588 -25.07 -21.39 11.44
CA ILE A 588 -23.79 -21.90 10.94
C ILE A 588 -22.92 -22.41 12.08
N TYR A 589 -22.89 -21.66 13.18
CA TYR A 589 -22.19 -22.06 14.40
C TYR A 589 -22.68 -23.42 14.93
N LYS A 590 -23.99 -23.58 15.13
CA LYS A 590 -24.59 -24.84 15.63
C LYS A 590 -24.29 -26.02 14.71
N GLN A 591 -24.38 -25.80 13.39
CA GLN A 591 -24.19 -26.85 12.39
C GLN A 591 -22.75 -27.36 12.31
N ASN A 592 -21.74 -26.49 12.49
CA ASN A 592 -20.36 -26.85 12.15
C ASN A 592 -19.40 -26.84 13.35
N PHE A 593 -19.66 -26.04 14.38
CA PHE A 593 -18.68 -25.76 15.44
C PHE A 593 -19.11 -26.21 16.84
N GLN A 594 -20.39 -26.53 17.07
CA GLN A 594 -20.93 -26.81 18.40
C GLN A 594 -20.20 -27.93 19.16
N GLN A 595 -19.64 -28.93 18.46
CA GLN A 595 -18.94 -30.05 19.07
C GLN A 595 -17.43 -29.84 19.21
N ARG A 596 -16.89 -28.73 18.70
CA ARG A 596 -15.45 -28.43 18.71
C ARG A 596 -15.06 -27.73 20.00
N LYS A 597 -13.85 -28.02 20.47
CA LYS A 597 -13.20 -27.29 21.56
C LYS A 597 -12.69 -25.95 21.07
N LEU A 598 -13.18 -24.84 21.61
CA LEU A 598 -12.85 -23.50 21.10
C LEU A 598 -13.21 -22.37 22.08
N VAL A 599 -12.62 -21.20 21.83
CA VAL A 599 -12.95 -19.93 22.49
C VAL A 599 -13.85 -19.11 21.55
N LEU A 600 -14.98 -18.62 22.07
CA LEU A 600 -15.99 -17.89 21.31
C LEU A 600 -16.02 -16.42 21.66
N PHE A 601 -15.95 -15.57 20.65
CA PHE A 601 -16.20 -14.14 20.74
C PHE A 601 -17.48 -13.79 19.97
N PRO A 602 -18.65 -13.81 20.61
CA PRO A 602 -19.87 -13.39 19.98
C PRO A 602 -19.88 -11.87 19.76
N TYR A 603 -20.33 -11.41 18.59
CA TYR A 603 -20.46 -9.99 18.27
C TYR A 603 -21.79 -9.68 17.61
N GLN A 604 -22.28 -8.45 17.75
CA GLN A 604 -23.46 -7.97 17.02
C GLN A 604 -23.02 -7.43 15.65
N GLY A 605 -23.49 -8.03 14.56
CA GLY A 605 -23.16 -7.64 13.19
C GLY A 605 -23.95 -6.43 12.69
N ASP A 606 -25.22 -6.29 13.10
CA ASP A 606 -26.06 -5.15 12.72
C ASP A 606 -25.95 -4.00 13.71
N LYS A 607 -25.20 -2.96 13.30
CA LYS A 607 -25.34 -1.60 13.84
C LYS A 607 -25.44 -0.65 12.65
N SER A 608 -26.66 -0.18 12.39
CA SER A 608 -27.02 0.93 11.49
C SER A 608 -26.39 2.28 11.85
N ASN A 609 -25.28 2.29 12.60
CA ASN A 609 -24.67 3.47 13.18
C ASN A 609 -23.26 3.61 12.61
N PRO A 610 -22.93 4.73 11.93
CA PRO A 610 -21.60 4.93 11.36
C PRO A 610 -20.54 4.86 12.47
N LEU A 611 -19.52 4.03 12.27
CA LEU A 611 -18.38 3.88 13.21
C LEU A 611 -17.43 5.11 13.21
N ASP A 612 -17.96 6.27 12.84
CA ASP A 612 -17.28 7.57 12.84
C ASP A 612 -17.77 8.47 13.99
N SER A 613 -18.67 7.97 14.83
CA SER A 613 -19.14 8.65 16.04
C SER A 613 -18.21 8.41 17.24
N GLN A 614 -18.27 9.31 18.23
CA GLN A 614 -17.55 9.15 19.50
C GLN A 614 -17.79 7.79 20.19
N PRO A 615 -19.04 7.27 20.31
CA PRO A 615 -19.31 5.93 20.83
C PRO A 615 -18.60 4.81 20.06
N ALA A 616 -18.38 4.98 18.75
CA ALA A 616 -17.71 3.98 17.93
C ALA A 616 -16.24 3.82 18.28
N PHE A 617 -15.54 4.93 18.55
CA PHE A 617 -14.17 4.87 19.07
C PHE A 617 -14.12 4.14 20.41
N VAL A 618 -14.99 4.52 21.35
CA VAL A 618 -15.06 3.92 22.69
C VAL A 618 -15.31 2.41 22.61
N TYR A 619 -16.24 1.99 21.75
CA TYR A 619 -16.53 0.58 21.50
C TYR A 619 -15.28 -0.15 20.96
N ARG A 620 -14.65 0.36 19.89
CA ARG A 620 -13.48 -0.28 19.26
C ARG A 620 -12.31 -0.38 20.23
N PHE A 621 -12.02 0.68 20.96
CA PHE A 621 -10.97 0.73 21.99
C PHE A 621 -11.22 -0.33 23.07
N THR A 622 -12.42 -0.33 23.64
CA THR A 622 -12.80 -1.26 24.71
C THR A 622 -12.73 -2.72 24.23
N PHE A 623 -13.31 -3.00 23.06
CA PHE A 623 -13.29 -4.35 22.50
C PHE A 623 -11.85 -4.83 22.26
N ALA A 624 -11.00 -4.00 21.64
CA ALA A 624 -9.62 -4.35 21.35
C ALA A 624 -8.80 -4.64 22.62
N LEU A 625 -8.91 -3.77 23.63
CA LEU A 625 -8.21 -3.93 24.92
C LEU A 625 -8.64 -5.22 25.63
N LEU A 626 -9.95 -5.42 25.78
CA LEU A 626 -10.48 -6.59 26.50
C LEU A 626 -10.20 -7.89 25.74
N ALA A 627 -10.33 -7.90 24.41
CA ALA A 627 -9.98 -9.08 23.60
C ALA A 627 -8.53 -9.50 23.83
N TYR A 628 -7.59 -8.55 23.79
CA TYR A 628 -6.19 -8.83 23.98
C TYR A 628 -5.88 -9.32 25.41
N ILE A 629 -6.38 -8.62 26.45
CA ILE A 629 -6.15 -9.02 27.84
C ILE A 629 -6.74 -10.41 28.12
N CYS A 630 -7.98 -10.68 27.68
CA CYS A 630 -8.59 -11.99 27.84
C CYS A 630 -7.74 -13.07 27.19
N LEU A 631 -7.26 -12.87 25.94
CA LEU A 631 -6.42 -13.86 25.28
C LEU A 631 -5.08 -14.04 25.99
N LYS A 632 -4.43 -12.97 26.46
CA LYS A 632 -3.19 -13.06 27.23
C LYS A 632 -3.39 -13.90 28.50
N LEU A 633 -4.48 -13.67 29.25
CA LEU A 633 -4.82 -14.45 30.44
C LEU A 633 -4.98 -15.95 30.14
N LEU A 634 -5.56 -16.32 29.00
CA LEU A 634 -5.72 -17.74 28.64
C LEU A 634 -4.42 -18.42 28.21
N LEU A 635 -3.39 -17.65 27.85
CA LEU A 635 -2.22 -18.14 27.14
C LEU A 635 -0.92 -18.06 27.95
N GLU A 636 -0.90 -17.27 29.03
CA GLU A 636 0.29 -16.90 29.80
C GLU A 636 1.13 -18.09 30.28
N GLU A 637 0.48 -19.16 30.75
CA GLU A 637 1.16 -20.36 31.26
C GLU A 637 1.31 -21.48 30.22
N GLN A 638 0.89 -21.24 28.97
CA GLN A 638 0.87 -22.27 27.93
C GLN A 638 2.20 -22.32 27.17
N GLU A 639 2.64 -23.53 26.82
CA GLU A 639 3.69 -23.73 25.83
C GLU A 639 3.29 -23.14 24.47
N ARG A 640 4.21 -23.15 23.50
CA ARG A 640 3.98 -22.58 22.17
C ARG A 640 2.85 -23.28 21.39
N LEU A 641 1.63 -22.74 21.48
CA LEU A 641 0.43 -23.23 20.78
C LEU A 641 0.30 -22.72 19.34
N PHE A 642 -0.59 -23.38 18.57
CA PHE A 642 -1.19 -22.81 17.37
C PHE A 642 -2.60 -22.24 17.66
N ILE A 643 -2.82 -20.97 17.33
CA ILE A 643 -4.03 -20.22 17.66
C ILE A 643 -4.69 -19.73 16.36
N PRO A 644 -5.53 -20.57 15.72
CA PRO A 644 -6.26 -20.16 14.52
C PRO A 644 -7.46 -19.27 14.89
N ILE A 645 -7.51 -18.05 14.37
CA ILE A 645 -8.60 -17.09 14.58
C ILE A 645 -9.51 -17.05 13.34
N LEU A 646 -10.67 -17.70 13.42
CA LEU A 646 -11.67 -17.70 12.36
C LEU A 646 -12.77 -16.67 12.65
N ARG A 647 -13.14 -15.87 11.66
CA ARG A 647 -14.26 -14.92 11.74
C ARG A 647 -15.37 -15.33 10.79
N LEU A 648 -16.56 -15.56 11.29
CA LEU A 648 -17.76 -15.66 10.45
C LEU A 648 -18.30 -14.25 10.24
N HIS A 649 -18.69 -13.91 9.01
CA HIS A 649 -19.20 -12.58 8.72
C HIS A 649 -20.43 -12.61 7.80
N LEU A 650 -21.37 -11.69 8.03
CA LEU A 650 -22.69 -11.61 7.40
C LEU A 650 -22.67 -10.81 6.09
N SER A 651 -21.61 -10.04 5.88
CA SER A 651 -21.46 -9.14 4.73
C SER A 651 -20.27 -9.55 3.85
N ASN A 652 -20.17 -9.04 2.62
CA ASN A 652 -19.05 -9.27 1.70
C ASN A 652 -18.22 -7.99 1.60
N LYS A 653 -17.23 -7.98 0.71
CA LYS A 653 -16.39 -6.80 0.46
C LYS A 653 -17.13 -5.62 -0.17
N GLU A 654 -18.32 -5.83 -0.72
CA GLU A 654 -19.15 -4.81 -1.37
C GLU A 654 -20.10 -4.11 -0.39
N ASP A 655 -20.41 -4.76 0.73
CA ASP A 655 -21.30 -4.23 1.76
C ASP A 655 -20.57 -3.25 2.70
N GLU A 656 -21.29 -2.21 3.16
CA GLU A 656 -20.82 -1.36 4.24
C GLU A 656 -21.07 -2.04 5.60
N ALA A 657 -20.08 -2.79 6.07
CA ALA A 657 -20.09 -3.45 7.38
C ALA A 657 -18.95 -2.96 8.28
N PRO A 658 -19.10 -1.79 8.93
CA PRO A 658 -18.02 -1.17 9.70
C PRO A 658 -17.48 -2.07 10.84
N ILE A 659 -18.36 -2.80 11.52
CA ILE A 659 -17.96 -3.71 12.61
C ILE A 659 -17.11 -4.88 12.09
N GLU A 660 -17.49 -5.47 10.95
CA GLU A 660 -16.75 -6.58 10.35
C GLU A 660 -15.40 -6.13 9.80
N LYS A 661 -15.31 -4.89 9.28
CA LYS A 661 -14.04 -4.23 8.93
C LYS A 661 -13.14 -4.03 10.16
N PHE A 662 -13.72 -3.61 11.29
CA PHE A 662 -12.98 -3.50 12.55
C PHE A 662 -12.50 -4.86 13.05
N LEU A 663 -13.34 -5.90 13.05
CA LEU A 663 -12.95 -7.25 13.50
C LEU A 663 -11.90 -7.89 12.57
N LEU A 664 -11.94 -7.57 11.27
CA LEU A 664 -10.88 -7.90 10.34
C LEU A 664 -9.54 -7.32 10.81
N SER A 665 -9.50 -6.02 11.05
CA SER A 665 -8.34 -5.29 11.56
C SER A 665 -7.86 -5.86 12.89
N LEU A 666 -8.76 -5.97 13.88
CA LEU A 666 -8.43 -6.44 15.21
C LEU A 666 -7.82 -7.84 15.19
N SER A 667 -8.37 -8.78 14.43
CA SER A 667 -7.82 -10.14 14.44
C SER A 667 -6.44 -10.22 13.78
N MET A 668 -6.11 -9.32 12.84
CA MET A 668 -4.75 -9.18 12.31
C MET A 668 -3.80 -8.66 13.38
N VAL A 669 -4.22 -7.63 14.13
CA VAL A 669 -3.44 -7.09 15.26
C VAL A 669 -3.23 -8.14 16.36
N LEU A 670 -4.30 -8.85 16.76
CA LEU A 670 -4.20 -9.94 17.74
C LEU A 670 -3.29 -11.05 17.24
N SER A 671 -3.46 -11.50 16.00
CA SER A 671 -2.58 -12.53 15.41
C SER A 671 -1.12 -12.08 15.40
N HIS A 672 -0.83 -10.82 15.08
CA HIS A 672 0.53 -10.26 15.14
C HIS A 672 1.09 -10.28 16.56
N LEU A 673 0.34 -9.82 17.57
CA LEU A 673 0.80 -9.81 18.96
C LEU A 673 0.95 -11.22 19.55
N LEU A 674 0.08 -12.16 19.19
CA LEU A 674 0.15 -13.54 19.67
C LEU A 674 1.31 -14.33 19.05
N ASN A 675 1.74 -13.96 17.83
CA ASN A 675 2.89 -14.59 17.17
C ASN A 675 4.24 -14.33 17.86
N GLN A 676 4.29 -13.46 18.87
CA GLN A 676 5.49 -13.21 19.64
C GLN A 676 5.88 -14.40 20.52
N GLU A 677 4.88 -15.04 21.12
CA GLU A 677 5.04 -16.15 22.08
C GLU A 677 4.44 -17.47 21.52
N HIS A 678 3.42 -17.39 20.66
CA HIS A 678 2.73 -18.54 20.06
C HIS A 678 2.84 -18.52 18.53
N ARG A 679 2.08 -19.39 17.87
CA ARG A 679 1.83 -19.33 16.42
C ARG A 679 0.37 -18.99 16.21
N SER A 680 0.07 -17.93 15.46
CA SER A 680 -1.29 -17.48 15.22
C SER A 680 -1.47 -17.01 13.79
N ASN A 681 -2.66 -17.22 13.25
CA ASN A 681 -3.08 -16.64 11.99
C ASN A 681 -4.59 -16.44 11.99
N THR A 682 -5.08 -15.57 11.11
CA THR A 682 -6.50 -15.23 11.05
C THR A 682 -7.08 -15.28 9.65
N GLN A 683 -8.35 -15.68 9.53
CA GLN A 683 -9.13 -15.61 8.30
C GLN A 683 -10.60 -15.29 8.57
N GLY A 684 -11.27 -14.72 7.57
CA GLY A 684 -12.71 -14.47 7.58
C GLY A 684 -13.44 -15.25 6.49
N ILE A 685 -14.68 -15.66 6.74
CA ILE A 685 -15.54 -16.28 5.74
C ILE A 685 -16.95 -15.68 5.73
N ASP A 686 -17.38 -15.28 4.52
CA ASP A 686 -18.74 -14.80 4.26
C ASP A 686 -19.70 -15.98 4.32
N ILE A 687 -20.54 -16.01 5.34
CA ILE A 687 -21.48 -17.11 5.56
C ILE A 687 -22.71 -17.04 4.63
N ARG A 688 -22.72 -16.10 3.68
CA ARG A 688 -23.70 -16.04 2.60
C ARG A 688 -23.45 -17.02 1.47
N ASP A 689 -22.17 -17.27 1.17
CA ASP A 689 -21.74 -18.16 0.11
C ASP A 689 -20.46 -18.92 0.52
N LEU A 690 -20.61 -20.24 0.69
CA LEU A 690 -19.59 -21.12 1.28
C LEU A 690 -18.91 -22.06 0.28
N LYS A 691 -19.54 -22.38 -0.87
CA LYS A 691 -19.21 -23.57 -1.69
C LYS A 691 -17.75 -23.62 -2.19
N TYR A 692 -17.14 -22.46 -2.46
CA TYR A 692 -15.76 -22.38 -2.97
C TYR A 692 -14.78 -21.70 -2.02
N LYS A 693 -15.26 -21.13 -0.91
CA LYS A 693 -14.43 -20.31 0.00
C LYS A 693 -13.75 -21.15 1.07
N ILE A 694 -14.40 -22.22 1.56
CA ILE A 694 -13.90 -23.03 2.67
C ILE A 694 -12.46 -23.54 2.44
N PRO A 695 -12.12 -24.18 1.29
CA PRO A 695 -10.76 -24.69 1.10
C PRO A 695 -9.72 -23.58 1.13
N ASN A 696 -10.01 -22.40 0.57
CA ASN A 696 -9.08 -21.27 0.51
C ASN A 696 -8.88 -20.64 1.89
N VAL A 697 -9.98 -20.45 2.64
CA VAL A 697 -9.98 -19.93 4.01
C VAL A 697 -9.15 -20.83 4.93
N MET A 698 -9.43 -22.15 4.94
CA MET A 698 -8.69 -23.08 5.81
C MET A 698 -7.22 -23.15 5.43
N THR A 699 -6.92 -23.21 4.13
CA THR A 699 -5.54 -23.21 3.64
C THR A 699 -4.76 -21.98 4.09
N SER A 700 -5.34 -20.79 3.91
CA SER A 700 -4.71 -19.54 4.34
C SER A 700 -4.52 -19.51 5.86
N LEU A 701 -5.50 -20.00 6.63
CA LEU A 701 -5.44 -20.07 8.09
C LEU A 701 -4.24 -20.91 8.59
N TYR A 702 -3.98 -22.06 7.96
CA TYR A 702 -2.86 -22.95 8.30
C TYR A 702 -1.52 -22.59 7.64
N SER A 703 -1.43 -21.50 6.88
CA SER A 703 -0.23 -21.14 6.11
C SER A 703 1.00 -20.79 6.97
N VAL A 704 0.83 -20.42 8.24
CA VAL A 704 1.94 -20.09 9.16
C VAL A 704 2.59 -21.30 9.81
N LEU A 705 2.05 -22.50 9.61
CA LEU A 705 2.62 -23.71 10.20
C LEU A 705 4.00 -24.02 9.57
N PRO A 706 4.92 -24.62 10.34
CA PRO A 706 6.20 -25.12 9.84
C PRO A 706 6.02 -26.07 8.65
N LYS A 707 6.92 -25.98 7.67
CA LYS A 707 6.92 -26.87 6.50
C LYS A 707 8.32 -27.28 6.15
N THR A 708 8.42 -28.48 5.58
CA THR A 708 9.67 -29.08 5.14
C THR A 708 9.62 -29.27 3.63
N PHE A 709 10.69 -28.84 2.96
CA PHE A 709 10.89 -28.94 1.52
C PHE A 709 11.96 -30.00 1.24
N ARG A 710 11.68 -30.88 0.28
CA ARG A 710 12.56 -31.98 -0.10
C ARG A 710 12.84 -31.92 -1.60
N PHE A 711 14.11 -31.95 -1.97
CA PHE A 711 14.56 -31.90 -3.36
C PHE A 711 14.76 -33.29 -3.93
N ASN A 712 14.50 -33.43 -5.23
CA ASN A 712 14.58 -34.72 -5.90
C ASN A 712 16.02 -35.11 -6.28
N GLN A 713 16.94 -34.14 -6.38
CA GLN A 713 18.34 -34.38 -6.76
C GLN A 713 19.26 -33.88 -5.64
N GLN A 714 20.33 -34.62 -5.34
CA GLN A 714 21.31 -34.21 -4.33
C GLN A 714 22.08 -32.95 -4.70
N LEU A 715 22.25 -32.68 -6.00
CA LEU A 715 22.87 -31.45 -6.51
C LEU A 715 22.07 -30.20 -6.16
N ASP A 716 20.77 -30.35 -5.89
CA ASP A 716 19.88 -29.26 -5.46
C ASP A 716 19.93 -29.00 -3.95
N TYR A 717 20.71 -29.77 -3.19
CA TYR A 717 20.77 -29.62 -1.74
C TYR A 717 21.57 -28.37 -1.37
N PRO A 718 20.99 -27.46 -0.56
CA PRO A 718 21.71 -26.29 -0.10
C PRO A 718 22.85 -26.68 0.83
N GLN A 719 23.83 -25.81 0.99
CA GLN A 719 24.98 -26.00 1.88
C GLN A 719 24.87 -25.20 3.18
N LEU A 720 24.19 -24.05 3.14
CA LEU A 720 23.98 -23.17 4.28
C LEU A 720 23.11 -23.83 5.35
N ASP A 721 23.58 -23.89 6.60
CA ASP A 721 22.85 -24.61 7.66
C ASP A 721 21.64 -23.83 8.22
N LYS A 722 21.82 -22.54 8.49
CA LYS A 722 20.81 -21.67 9.11
C LYS A 722 20.82 -20.26 8.54
N LEU A 723 19.64 -19.76 8.21
CA LEU A 723 19.43 -18.39 7.77
C LEU A 723 18.14 -17.81 8.39
N ALA A 724 18.22 -16.57 8.87
CA ALA A 724 17.06 -15.83 9.36
C ALA A 724 16.63 -14.78 8.33
N ILE A 725 15.32 -14.67 8.07
CA ILE A 725 14.71 -13.62 7.27
C ILE A 725 13.97 -12.69 8.23
N ILE A 726 14.41 -11.45 8.35
CA ILE A 726 13.80 -10.41 9.18
C ILE A 726 13.15 -9.40 8.26
N VAL A 727 11.83 -9.25 8.36
CA VAL A 727 11.05 -8.27 7.59
C VAL A 727 10.60 -7.15 8.50
N VAL A 728 10.84 -5.90 8.12
CA VAL A 728 10.49 -4.71 8.92
C VAL A 728 9.58 -3.74 8.17
N SER A 729 8.70 -3.08 8.92
CA SER A 729 7.82 -2.02 8.45
C SER A 729 7.50 -1.08 9.61
N SER A 730 7.01 0.13 9.33
CA SER A 730 6.46 0.99 10.37
C SER A 730 5.19 1.70 9.93
N ARG A 731 4.42 2.14 10.93
CA ARG A 731 3.27 3.00 10.74
C ARG A 731 3.28 4.10 11.78
N GLU A 732 2.97 5.32 11.37
CA GLU A 732 2.85 6.46 12.27
C GLU A 732 1.81 6.16 13.37
N SER A 733 2.15 6.46 14.62
CA SER A 733 1.27 6.38 15.78
C SER A 733 0.84 7.78 16.23
N ASP A 734 1.77 8.75 16.20
CA ASP A 734 1.55 10.12 16.68
C ASP A 734 2.16 11.13 15.71
N SER A 735 1.36 12.06 15.20
CA SER A 735 1.78 13.18 14.38
C SER A 735 0.74 14.29 14.28
N LYS A 736 1.22 15.51 14.06
CA LYS A 736 0.42 16.73 13.87
C LYS A 736 0.63 17.27 12.45
N TRP A 737 -0.39 17.88 11.86
CA TRP A 737 -0.25 18.55 10.57
C TRP A 737 0.78 19.69 10.65
N GLY A 738 1.75 19.70 9.73
CA GLY A 738 2.82 20.71 9.70
C GLY A 738 3.96 20.53 10.70
N SER A 739 3.91 19.50 11.56
CA SER A 739 4.99 19.19 12.51
C SER A 739 6.10 18.36 11.87
N ARG A 740 7.34 18.58 12.35
CA ARG A 740 8.49 17.72 12.06
C ARG A 740 8.60 16.52 13.00
N HIS A 741 8.02 16.60 14.21
CA HIS A 741 8.03 15.50 15.18
C HIS A 741 6.98 14.45 14.82
N LYS A 742 7.38 13.18 14.93
CA LYS A 742 6.53 12.03 14.66
C LYS A 742 6.96 10.86 15.55
N ARG A 743 5.99 10.04 15.94
CA ARG A 743 6.23 8.70 16.50
C ARG A 743 5.62 7.65 15.60
N SER A 744 6.26 6.49 15.55
CA SER A 744 5.84 5.37 14.73
C SER A 744 5.93 4.07 15.52
N ASN A 745 4.97 3.18 15.28
CA ASN A 745 5.07 1.79 15.67
C ASN A 745 5.89 1.05 14.61
N LEU A 746 7.05 0.52 15.02
CA LEU A 746 7.83 -0.45 14.27
C LEU A 746 7.15 -1.81 14.43
N MET A 747 7.08 -2.59 13.36
CA MET A 747 6.54 -3.95 13.37
C MET A 747 7.30 -4.83 12.39
N GLY A 748 7.42 -6.11 12.69
CA GLY A 748 8.10 -7.06 11.82
C GLY A 748 7.86 -8.51 12.17
N GLU A 749 8.43 -9.39 11.35
CA GLU A 749 8.41 -10.84 11.53
C GLU A 749 9.78 -11.45 11.26
N VAL A 750 10.04 -12.57 11.91
CA VAL A 750 11.26 -13.35 11.78
C VAL A 750 10.90 -14.75 11.32
N VAL A 751 11.47 -15.15 10.19
CA VAL A 751 11.30 -16.49 9.62
C VAL A 751 12.65 -17.21 9.65
N GLY A 752 12.65 -18.41 10.22
CA GLY A 752 13.82 -19.28 10.29
C GLY A 752 13.84 -20.24 9.11
N VAL A 753 15.01 -20.37 8.49
CA VAL A 753 15.32 -21.39 7.49
C VAL A 753 16.41 -22.29 8.05
N ILE A 754 16.13 -23.58 8.14
CA ILE A 754 17.02 -24.58 8.74
C ILE A 754 17.18 -25.74 7.78
N ARG A 755 18.41 -26.07 7.43
CA ARG A 755 18.76 -27.27 6.67
C ARG A 755 18.88 -28.47 7.61
N GLY A 756 18.25 -29.57 7.25
CA GLY A 756 18.40 -30.88 7.90
C GLY A 756 19.59 -31.66 7.37
N ASN A 757 20.04 -32.67 8.12
CA ASN A 757 21.16 -33.54 7.72
C ASN A 757 20.88 -34.33 6.44
N ASP A 758 19.60 -34.50 6.08
CA ASP A 758 19.12 -35.16 4.87
C ASP A 758 19.00 -34.19 3.66
N GLY A 759 19.45 -32.94 3.81
CA GLY A 759 19.34 -31.90 2.80
C GLY A 759 17.95 -31.27 2.67
N ALA A 760 16.96 -31.71 3.47
CA ALA A 760 15.65 -31.09 3.52
C ALA A 760 15.75 -29.70 4.17
N VAL A 761 14.86 -28.79 3.77
CA VAL A 761 14.85 -27.41 4.29
C VAL A 761 13.54 -27.17 5.03
N ARG A 762 13.64 -26.86 6.31
CA ARG A 762 12.51 -26.48 7.16
C ARG A 762 12.38 -24.96 7.21
N LEU A 763 11.18 -24.45 6.97
CA LEU A 763 10.82 -23.04 7.14
C LEU A 763 9.74 -22.89 8.21
N GLU A 764 9.92 -21.94 9.13
CA GLU A 764 8.93 -21.59 10.12
C GLU A 764 8.95 -20.12 10.55
N LEU A 765 7.79 -19.60 10.95
CA LEU A 765 7.70 -18.32 11.64
C LEU A 765 8.28 -18.49 13.06
N LEU A 766 9.41 -17.85 13.33
CA LEU A 766 10.05 -17.89 14.64
C LEU A 766 9.32 -16.98 15.62
N THR A 767 9.07 -15.73 15.23
CA THR A 767 8.35 -14.75 16.06
C THR A 767 7.90 -13.55 15.22
N THR A 768 7.06 -12.71 15.81
CA THR A 768 6.78 -11.34 15.36
C THR A 768 7.30 -10.35 16.38
N PHE A 769 7.40 -9.08 16.01
CA PHE A 769 7.74 -8.03 16.95
C PHE A 769 7.04 -6.71 16.63
N SER A 770 6.89 -5.88 17.65
CA SER A 770 6.45 -4.49 17.51
C SER A 770 6.89 -3.65 18.69
N ASP A 771 7.25 -2.39 18.45
CA ASP A 771 7.54 -1.40 19.51
C ASP A 771 7.36 0.04 19.01
N ASN A 772 7.22 1.01 19.92
CA ASN A 772 6.92 2.41 19.60
C ASN A 772 8.17 3.30 19.72
N TYR A 773 8.53 4.00 18.64
CA TYR A 773 9.73 4.84 18.58
C TYR A 773 9.42 6.28 18.16
N ASP A 774 10.23 7.21 18.65
CA ASP A 774 10.39 8.49 17.98
C ASP A 774 11.04 8.26 16.61
N HIS A 775 10.60 9.03 15.61
CA HIS A 775 10.97 8.81 14.21
C HIS A 775 12.48 8.79 13.95
N GLN A 776 13.25 9.63 14.65
CA GLN A 776 14.71 9.65 14.53
C GLN A 776 15.36 8.39 15.12
N ARG A 777 14.87 7.91 16.27
CA ARG A 777 15.42 6.72 16.93
C ARG A 777 15.15 5.46 16.13
N LEU A 778 13.99 5.39 15.47
CA LEU A 778 13.59 4.29 14.60
C LEU A 778 14.65 3.94 13.53
N PHE A 779 15.32 4.95 12.97
CA PHE A 779 16.31 4.82 11.90
C PHE A 779 17.75 4.96 12.38
N LYS A 780 17.97 4.82 13.70
CA LYS A 780 19.30 4.81 14.31
C LYS A 780 19.53 3.58 15.17
N GLU A 781 18.59 3.28 16.08
CA GLU A 781 18.76 2.22 17.07
C GLU A 781 17.39 1.57 17.41
N PRO A 782 16.85 0.74 16.49
CA PRO A 782 15.60 0.02 16.73
C PRO A 782 15.84 -1.21 17.63
N THR A 783 15.87 -0.99 18.95
CA THR A 783 16.19 -2.01 19.97
C THR A 783 15.46 -3.34 19.81
N VAL A 784 14.16 -3.32 19.48
CA VAL A 784 13.36 -4.55 19.33
C VAL A 784 13.90 -5.46 18.22
N VAL A 785 14.52 -4.89 17.18
CA VAL A 785 15.13 -5.65 16.06
C VAL A 785 16.52 -6.14 16.47
N ILE A 786 17.30 -5.31 17.17
CA ILE A 786 18.61 -5.65 17.72
C ILE A 786 18.47 -6.88 18.63
N ASP A 787 17.47 -6.87 19.51
CA ASP A 787 17.16 -7.98 20.41
C ASP A 787 16.83 -9.27 19.64
N GLN A 788 16.12 -9.18 18.51
CA GLN A 788 15.87 -10.36 17.66
C GLN A 788 17.14 -10.91 17.04
N VAL A 789 18.01 -10.06 16.50
CA VAL A 789 19.29 -10.50 15.92
C VAL A 789 20.15 -11.19 16.97
N SER A 790 20.28 -10.58 18.16
CA SER A 790 21.02 -11.17 19.29
C SER A 790 20.43 -12.51 19.72
N ASN A 791 19.10 -12.61 19.87
CA ASN A 791 18.45 -13.88 20.26
C ASN A 791 18.68 -14.99 19.22
N LEU A 792 18.63 -14.67 17.93
CA LEU A 792 18.87 -15.63 16.85
C LEU A 792 20.35 -16.02 16.74
N TYR A 793 21.26 -15.08 16.99
CA TYR A 793 22.69 -15.36 17.08
C TYR A 793 22.98 -16.44 18.12
N HIS A 794 22.40 -16.33 19.32
CA HIS A 794 22.51 -17.34 20.38
C HIS A 794 21.86 -18.68 20.00
N GLN A 795 20.91 -18.70 19.06
CA GLN A 795 20.32 -19.92 18.50
C GLN A 795 21.14 -20.51 17.33
N GLY A 796 22.30 -19.94 17.03
CA GLY A 796 23.25 -20.41 16.02
C GLY A 796 23.01 -19.88 14.61
N TYR A 797 22.18 -18.84 14.44
CA TYR A 797 22.04 -18.16 13.14
C TYR A 797 23.22 -17.21 12.93
N LYS A 798 23.90 -17.33 11.79
CA LYS A 798 25.00 -16.43 11.38
C LYS A 798 24.67 -15.59 10.15
N HIS A 799 23.67 -15.99 9.37
CA HIS A 799 23.26 -15.31 8.14
C HIS A 799 21.86 -14.70 8.31
N PHE A 800 21.75 -13.40 8.04
CA PHE A 800 20.55 -12.60 8.25
C PHE A 800 20.17 -11.86 6.98
N ILE A 801 19.04 -12.23 6.37
CA ILE A 801 18.39 -11.42 5.35
C ILE A 801 17.56 -10.36 6.07
N TYR A 802 17.87 -9.09 5.84
CA TYR A 802 17.13 -7.97 6.42
C TYR A 802 16.36 -7.25 5.31
N VAL A 803 15.02 -7.32 5.37
CA VAL A 803 14.12 -6.88 4.30
C VAL A 803 13.28 -5.69 4.74
N ALA A 804 13.30 -4.64 3.93
CA ALA A 804 12.36 -3.53 4.05
C ALA A 804 11.74 -3.17 2.69
N LYS A 805 10.69 -2.37 2.71
CA LYS A 805 10.20 -1.75 1.48
C LYS A 805 11.24 -0.74 0.99
N ALA A 806 11.52 -0.75 -0.31
CA ALA A 806 12.44 0.20 -0.91
C ALA A 806 12.05 1.67 -0.63
N PRO A 807 13.01 2.52 -0.24
CA PRO A 807 12.78 3.92 0.02
C PRO A 807 12.91 4.70 -1.30
N TYR A 808 11.97 4.48 -2.21
CA TYR A 808 12.02 5.21 -3.47
C TYR A 808 11.58 6.65 -3.26
N THR A 809 12.41 7.58 -3.72
CA THR A 809 12.07 8.99 -3.64
C THR A 809 11.13 9.32 -4.79
N SER A 810 10.18 10.21 -4.53
CA SER A 810 9.43 10.88 -5.60
C SER A 810 10.03 12.24 -5.93
N THR A 811 11.28 12.48 -5.52
CA THR A 811 11.96 13.77 -5.62
C THR A 811 13.02 13.75 -6.71
N LEU A 812 13.39 14.92 -7.23
CA LEU A 812 14.48 15.10 -8.19
C LEU A 812 15.85 15.32 -7.52
N HIS A 813 15.93 15.02 -6.22
CA HIS A 813 17.08 15.23 -5.33
C HIS A 813 17.55 16.69 -5.25
N MET A 814 16.69 17.64 -5.59
CA MET A 814 17.06 19.06 -5.59
C MET A 814 17.17 19.61 -4.16
N THR A 815 16.47 19.00 -3.20
CA THR A 815 16.39 19.44 -1.80
C THR A 815 17.08 18.52 -0.80
N GLN A 816 17.75 17.45 -1.26
CA GLN A 816 18.45 16.51 -0.37
C GLN A 816 19.75 17.12 0.15
N SER A 817 19.99 17.00 1.46
CA SER A 817 21.30 17.20 2.08
C SER A 817 22.16 15.95 1.88
N GLN A 818 23.49 16.09 1.90
CA GLN A 818 24.47 15.02 1.66
C GLN A 818 24.46 13.85 2.67
N ASP A 819 23.59 13.87 3.69
CA ASP A 819 23.47 12.79 4.67
C ASP A 819 22.51 11.69 4.16
N ASP A 820 22.81 10.42 4.48
CA ASP A 820 22.14 9.14 4.13
C ASP A 820 20.63 9.03 4.53
N ASP A 821 19.92 10.15 4.68
CA ASP A 821 18.52 10.29 5.14
C ASP A 821 17.50 9.49 4.30
N GLY A 822 17.87 9.04 3.10
CA GLY A 822 17.03 8.24 2.21
C GLY A 822 16.97 6.75 2.53
N LEU A 823 17.88 6.17 3.33
CA LEU A 823 17.95 4.71 3.48
C LEU A 823 17.05 4.13 4.59
N PHE A 824 16.52 4.97 5.48
CA PHE A 824 15.60 4.61 6.56
C PHE A 824 16.03 3.36 7.34
N PHE A 825 15.30 2.24 7.22
CA PHE A 825 15.62 0.98 7.90
C PHE A 825 16.97 0.39 7.48
N MET A 826 17.47 0.76 6.30
CA MET A 826 18.77 0.33 5.79
C MET A 826 19.88 1.35 6.07
N SER A 827 19.67 2.33 6.95
CA SER A 827 20.71 3.31 7.29
C SER A 827 21.95 2.65 7.89
N LYS A 828 23.12 3.30 7.74
CA LYS A 828 24.37 2.86 8.35
C LYS A 828 24.24 2.66 9.87
N ASP A 829 23.54 3.55 10.55
CA ASP A 829 23.33 3.48 11.99
C ASP A 829 22.52 2.25 12.40
N VAL A 830 21.42 1.95 11.69
CA VAL A 830 20.63 0.73 11.96
C VAL A 830 21.48 -0.51 11.71
N ILE A 831 22.14 -0.63 10.56
CA ILE A 831 22.93 -1.83 10.24
C ILE A 831 24.09 -2.01 11.22
N ARG A 832 24.74 -0.92 11.65
CA ARG A 832 25.76 -0.96 12.71
C ARG A 832 25.18 -1.45 14.03
N ALA A 833 24.01 -0.95 14.41
CA ALA A 833 23.33 -1.35 15.64
C ALA A 833 22.89 -2.83 15.61
N LEU A 834 22.45 -3.34 14.44
CA LEU A 834 22.10 -4.75 14.26
C LEU A 834 23.32 -5.67 14.35
N LYS A 835 24.47 -5.26 13.79
CA LYS A 835 25.71 -6.03 13.89
C LYS A 835 26.22 -6.07 15.33
N GLY A 836 26.14 -4.94 16.04
CA GLY A 836 26.52 -4.83 17.44
C GLY A 836 27.93 -5.39 17.69
N GLU A 837 28.06 -6.25 18.70
CA GLU A 837 29.33 -6.93 19.04
C GLU A 837 29.53 -8.25 18.28
N HIS A 838 28.58 -8.67 17.45
CA HIS A 838 28.61 -9.95 16.74
C HIS A 838 29.40 -9.85 15.44
N GLY A 839 30.75 -9.84 15.54
CA GLY A 839 31.63 -9.63 14.39
C GLY A 839 31.53 -10.68 13.29
N ASP A 840 31.04 -11.88 13.60
CA ASP A 840 30.99 -13.05 12.71
C ASP A 840 29.62 -13.25 12.02
N ILE A 841 28.64 -12.39 12.27
CA ILE A 841 27.36 -12.44 11.54
C ILE A 841 27.46 -11.71 10.21
N LYS A 842 26.70 -12.23 9.23
CA LYS A 842 26.55 -11.66 7.90
C LYS A 842 25.14 -11.14 7.73
N ILE A 843 25.02 -9.84 7.48
CA ILE A 843 23.74 -9.18 7.23
C ILE A 843 23.65 -8.88 5.73
N TYR A 844 22.51 -9.22 5.13
CA TYR A 844 22.19 -9.00 3.73
C TYR A 844 21.02 -8.01 3.65
N PRO A 845 21.28 -6.70 3.61
CA PRO A 845 20.24 -5.68 3.46
C PRO A 845 19.63 -5.79 2.06
N MET A 846 18.31 -5.94 1.98
CA MET A 846 17.63 -5.98 0.70
C MET A 846 16.27 -5.29 0.70
N PHE A 847 15.97 -4.70 -0.45
CA PHE A 847 14.66 -4.18 -0.78
C PHE A 847 13.94 -5.11 -1.74
N PHE A 848 12.61 -5.02 -1.75
CA PHE A 848 11.80 -5.64 -2.77
C PHE A 848 10.82 -4.66 -3.40
N ASP A 849 10.51 -4.86 -4.68
CA ASP A 849 9.37 -4.23 -5.34
C ASP A 849 8.65 -5.22 -6.27
N LYS A 850 7.42 -4.88 -6.67
CA LYS A 850 6.54 -5.69 -7.48
C LYS A 850 6.18 -4.99 -8.78
N TYR A 851 6.54 -5.60 -9.90
CA TYR A 851 6.17 -5.13 -11.23
C TYR A 851 5.41 -6.21 -12.01
N TYR A 852 4.94 -5.88 -13.22
CA TYR A 852 4.14 -6.78 -14.04
C TYR A 852 4.71 -6.97 -15.43
N VAL A 853 4.58 -8.19 -15.94
CA VAL A 853 4.99 -8.60 -17.28
C VAL A 853 3.83 -9.27 -18.01
N VAL A 854 3.76 -9.12 -19.33
CA VAL A 854 2.73 -9.74 -20.17
C VAL A 854 3.09 -11.21 -20.41
N LYS A 855 2.09 -12.09 -20.30
CA LYS A 855 2.23 -13.51 -20.68
C LYS A 855 2.08 -13.65 -22.19
N LEU A 856 3.07 -14.23 -22.85
CA LEU A 856 2.99 -14.56 -24.27
C LEU A 856 2.43 -15.97 -24.49
N GLU A 857 2.67 -16.87 -23.54
CA GLU A 857 2.31 -18.29 -23.64
C GLU A 857 1.92 -18.88 -22.29
N LYS A 858 1.34 -20.09 -22.32
CA LYS A 858 0.93 -20.81 -21.11
C LYS A 858 2.15 -21.33 -20.35
N ILE A 859 2.25 -20.95 -19.08
CA ILE A 859 3.31 -21.36 -18.17
C ILE A 859 2.92 -22.66 -17.49
N ARG A 860 3.88 -23.59 -17.39
CA ARG A 860 3.68 -24.91 -16.77
C ARG A 860 4.35 -25.03 -15.40
N ALA A 861 5.44 -24.29 -15.16
CA ALA A 861 6.14 -24.28 -13.88
C ALA A 861 5.33 -23.55 -12.81
N SER A 862 5.55 -23.89 -11.53
CA SER A 862 4.90 -23.23 -10.39
C SER A 862 5.42 -21.80 -10.19
N SER A 863 6.71 -21.59 -10.42
CA SER A 863 7.36 -20.27 -10.45
C SER A 863 8.45 -20.22 -11.53
N LEU A 864 8.81 -19.01 -11.93
CA LEU A 864 9.94 -18.75 -12.83
C LEU A 864 10.90 -17.77 -12.15
N TYR A 865 12.18 -17.77 -12.50
CA TYR A 865 13.14 -16.86 -11.86
C TYR A 865 14.31 -16.42 -12.75
N ILE A 866 14.94 -15.30 -12.41
CA ILE A 866 16.25 -14.87 -12.92
C ILE A 866 17.11 -14.51 -11.72
N GLN A 867 18.34 -15.03 -11.67
CA GLN A 867 19.32 -14.74 -10.62
C GLN A 867 20.67 -14.25 -11.17
N ASP A 868 20.83 -14.19 -12.49
CA ASP A 868 22.05 -13.67 -13.11
C ASP A 868 22.08 -12.13 -12.96
N THR A 869 23.00 -11.63 -12.15
CA THR A 869 23.09 -10.20 -11.85
C THR A 869 23.59 -9.39 -13.06
N ALA A 870 24.39 -9.98 -13.95
CA ALA A 870 24.83 -9.30 -15.17
C ALA A 870 23.64 -9.09 -16.13
N GLU A 871 22.71 -10.04 -16.17
CA GLU A 871 21.45 -9.84 -16.88
C GLU A 871 20.56 -8.80 -16.18
N LEU A 872 20.37 -8.91 -14.87
CA LEU A 872 19.43 -8.06 -14.13
C LEU A 872 19.85 -6.59 -14.08
N THR A 873 21.15 -6.30 -14.08
CA THR A 873 21.66 -4.92 -14.22
C THR A 873 21.31 -4.29 -15.58
N THR A 874 20.94 -5.06 -16.60
CA THR A 874 20.38 -4.48 -17.84
C THR A 874 18.95 -3.94 -17.65
N LEU A 875 18.21 -4.45 -16.66
CA LEU A 875 16.90 -3.94 -16.27
C LEU A 875 17.01 -2.65 -15.48
N VAL A 876 18.05 -2.49 -14.67
CA VAL A 876 18.32 -1.31 -13.84
C VAL A 876 19.83 -1.09 -13.83
N ALA A 877 20.29 -0.17 -14.67
CA ALA A 877 21.71 0.17 -14.75
C ALA A 877 21.97 1.33 -13.80
N ASP A 878 22.45 1.03 -12.59
CA ASP A 878 22.91 2.04 -11.67
C ASP A 878 24.41 2.32 -11.92
N LYS A 879 24.71 3.51 -12.43
CA LYS A 879 26.08 3.96 -12.71
C LYS A 879 26.87 4.21 -11.43
N SER A 880 26.20 4.61 -10.35
CA SER A 880 26.82 4.73 -9.01
C SER A 880 27.13 3.35 -8.39
N LYS A 881 26.50 2.29 -8.91
CA LYS A 881 26.55 0.90 -8.42
C LYS A 881 26.15 0.76 -6.94
N GLN A 882 25.38 1.71 -6.41
CA GLN A 882 24.93 1.68 -5.02
C GLN A 882 23.76 0.73 -4.83
N SER A 883 22.84 0.59 -5.80
CA SER A 883 21.69 -0.32 -5.74
C SER A 883 21.72 -1.33 -6.89
N VAL A 884 21.72 -2.63 -6.55
CA VAL A 884 21.87 -3.71 -7.53
C VAL A 884 20.75 -4.75 -7.40
N VAL A 885 19.98 -4.93 -8.47
CA VAL A 885 18.98 -6.00 -8.59
C VAL A 885 19.71 -7.32 -8.79
N PHE A 886 19.44 -8.31 -7.92
CA PHE A 886 20.13 -9.60 -7.94
C PHE A 886 19.21 -10.81 -8.11
N PHE A 887 17.90 -10.65 -7.90
CA PHE A 887 16.95 -11.75 -8.04
C PHE A 887 15.56 -11.27 -8.45
N ASN A 888 15.01 -11.85 -9.51
CA ASN A 888 13.63 -11.64 -9.94
C ASN A 888 12.86 -12.95 -9.90
N LEU A 889 11.71 -12.96 -9.23
CA LEU A 889 10.87 -14.13 -9.04
C LEU A 889 9.46 -13.87 -9.58
N PHE A 890 8.98 -14.76 -10.44
CA PHE A 890 7.78 -14.59 -11.24
C PHE A 890 6.72 -15.63 -10.83
N ASN A 891 5.46 -15.22 -10.86
CA ASN A 891 4.37 -16.16 -10.66
C ASN A 891 4.16 -17.04 -11.91
N GLY A 892 4.13 -18.37 -11.73
CA GLY A 892 3.83 -19.33 -12.80
C GLY A 892 2.33 -19.58 -13.03
N ILE A 893 1.45 -19.06 -12.17
CA ILE A 893 0.04 -19.44 -12.11
C ILE A 893 -0.86 -18.46 -12.87
N GLU A 894 -1.92 -18.98 -13.51
CA GLU A 894 -3.04 -18.18 -13.99
C GLU A 894 -3.99 -17.84 -12.84
N VAL A 895 -3.96 -16.59 -12.38
CA VAL A 895 -4.94 -16.11 -11.40
C VAL A 895 -6.30 -15.93 -12.09
N PRO A 896 -7.41 -16.49 -11.56
CA PRO A 896 -8.74 -16.26 -12.11
C PRO A 896 -9.12 -14.77 -12.06
N GLY A 897 -9.58 -14.20 -13.17
CA GLY A 897 -10.02 -12.78 -13.26
C GLY A 897 -9.36 -12.04 -14.42
N GLU A 898 -9.52 -10.72 -14.51
CA GLU A 898 -9.06 -9.90 -15.66
C GLU A 898 -7.56 -9.64 -15.73
N GLN A 899 -6.81 -10.07 -14.72
CA GLN A 899 -5.34 -10.07 -14.76
C GLN A 899 -4.76 -11.22 -15.62
N ARG A 900 -5.55 -11.93 -16.43
CA ARG A 900 -5.06 -13.09 -17.23
C ARG A 900 -3.83 -12.78 -18.07
N ASN A 901 -3.72 -11.55 -18.55
CA ASN A 901 -2.66 -11.15 -19.47
C ASN A 901 -1.35 -10.77 -18.78
N TYR A 902 -1.36 -10.51 -17.47
CA TYR A 902 -0.19 -10.08 -16.72
C TYR A 902 0.23 -11.12 -15.69
N ASN A 903 1.53 -11.27 -15.52
CA ASN A 903 2.18 -11.95 -14.41
C ASN A 903 2.84 -10.92 -13.52
N GLY A 904 2.71 -11.11 -12.21
CA GLY A 904 3.50 -10.34 -11.26
C GLY A 904 4.91 -10.89 -11.15
N VAL A 905 5.84 -9.99 -10.82
CA VAL A 905 7.25 -10.27 -10.54
C VAL A 905 7.61 -9.55 -9.24
N ILE A 906 8.29 -10.23 -8.32
CA ILE A 906 9.01 -9.58 -7.23
C ILE A 906 10.46 -9.46 -7.62
N SER A 907 10.99 -8.24 -7.52
CA SER A 907 12.38 -7.88 -7.76
C SER A 907 13.06 -7.59 -6.44
N TYR A 908 14.21 -8.22 -6.22
CA TYR A 908 15.07 -8.01 -5.06
C TYR A 908 16.30 -7.22 -5.43
N ALA A 909 16.57 -6.17 -4.68
CA ALA A 909 17.75 -5.34 -4.82
C ALA A 909 18.50 -5.23 -3.49
N THR A 910 19.81 -5.07 -3.55
CA THR A 910 20.68 -4.82 -2.38
C THR A 910 21.50 -3.57 -2.59
N LEU A 911 22.16 -3.11 -1.52
CA LEU A 911 23.03 -1.95 -1.53
C LEU A 911 24.51 -2.36 -1.48
N LEU A 912 25.35 -1.77 -2.32
CA LEU A 912 26.80 -2.02 -2.37
C LEU A 912 27.59 -0.75 -2.06
N ASN A 913 28.77 -0.93 -1.46
CA ASN A 913 29.71 0.15 -1.12
C ASN A 913 29.15 1.22 -0.14
N ILE A 914 28.01 0.96 0.50
CA ILE A 914 27.39 1.91 1.44
C ILE A 914 27.87 1.66 2.88
N TYR A 915 28.18 0.42 3.25
CA TYR A 915 28.41 0.03 4.64
C TYR A 915 29.89 -0.05 5.02
N GLU A 916 30.74 0.79 4.44
CA GLU A 916 32.17 0.83 4.74
C GLU A 916 32.42 0.95 6.27
N GLY A 917 33.29 0.09 6.79
CA GLY A 917 33.58 0.00 8.23
C GLY A 917 32.48 -0.63 9.10
N ILE A 918 31.36 -1.07 8.51
CA ILE A 918 30.26 -1.73 9.22
C ILE A 918 30.09 -3.17 8.72
N LEU A 919 29.82 -3.35 7.44
CA LEU A 919 29.73 -4.65 6.77
C LEU A 919 30.92 -4.82 5.83
N ASP A 920 31.32 -6.07 5.61
CA ASP A 920 32.24 -6.39 4.52
C ASP A 920 31.44 -6.43 3.22
N ASP A 921 31.74 -5.53 2.27
CA ASP A 921 31.07 -5.50 0.98
C ASP A 921 31.28 -6.82 0.21
N GLU A 922 32.41 -7.50 0.43
CA GLU A 922 32.68 -8.82 -0.15
C GLU A 922 31.70 -9.89 0.36
N ASP A 923 31.21 -9.79 1.60
CA ASP A 923 30.18 -10.70 2.10
C ASP A 923 28.85 -10.51 1.35
N ILE A 924 28.48 -9.26 1.06
CA ILE A 924 27.28 -8.94 0.27
C ILE A 924 27.48 -9.40 -1.18
N ARG A 925 28.64 -9.15 -1.77
CA ARG A 925 28.97 -9.58 -3.13
C ARG A 925 28.94 -11.10 -3.24
N HIS A 926 29.60 -11.82 -2.35
CA HIS A 926 29.59 -13.28 -2.35
C HIS A 926 28.20 -13.85 -2.07
N GLY A 927 27.41 -13.24 -1.17
CA GLY A 927 26.10 -13.74 -0.79
C GLY A 927 24.98 -13.42 -1.78
N LEU A 928 25.05 -12.31 -2.53
CA LEU A 928 23.92 -11.85 -3.36
C LEU A 928 24.30 -11.58 -4.83
N ILE A 929 25.54 -11.23 -5.14
CA ILE A 929 25.92 -10.72 -6.47
C ILE A 929 26.65 -11.77 -7.30
N SER A 930 27.81 -12.22 -6.81
CA SER A 930 28.69 -13.17 -7.48
C SER A 930 28.05 -14.55 -7.57
N ASN A 931 28.34 -15.30 -8.65
CA ASN A 931 27.81 -16.65 -8.83
C ASN A 931 28.55 -17.65 -7.90
N THR A 932 28.14 -17.69 -6.63
CA THR A 932 28.70 -18.55 -5.58
C THR A 932 27.65 -19.57 -5.09
N PRO A 933 28.06 -20.68 -4.44
CA PRO A 933 27.14 -21.59 -3.77
C PRO A 933 26.28 -20.89 -2.71
N LEU A 934 26.85 -19.94 -1.95
CA LEU A 934 26.12 -19.19 -0.94
C LEU A 934 24.98 -18.35 -1.54
N LYS A 935 25.21 -17.71 -2.69
CA LYS A 935 24.15 -17.00 -3.42
C LYS A 935 23.04 -17.94 -3.86
N GLN A 936 23.39 -19.11 -4.38
CA GLN A 936 22.43 -20.12 -4.81
C GLN A 936 21.55 -20.55 -3.63
N ASP A 937 22.14 -20.82 -2.46
CA ASP A 937 21.41 -21.15 -1.23
C ASP A 937 20.47 -20.03 -0.79
N ILE A 938 20.95 -18.79 -0.75
CA ILE A 938 20.15 -17.61 -0.35
C ILE A 938 18.96 -17.42 -1.29
N VAL A 939 19.17 -17.48 -2.60
CA VAL A 939 18.12 -17.33 -3.61
C VAL A 939 17.12 -18.51 -3.56
N GLN A 940 17.61 -19.72 -3.32
CA GLN A 940 16.76 -20.90 -3.12
C GLN A 940 15.90 -20.72 -1.86
N TYR A 941 16.47 -20.25 -0.75
CA TYR A 941 15.73 -19.98 0.50
C TYR A 941 14.68 -18.87 0.35
N LEU A 942 15.00 -17.79 -0.36
CA LEU A 942 14.01 -16.79 -0.74
C LEU A 942 12.89 -17.40 -1.58
N SER A 943 13.22 -18.24 -2.57
CA SER A 943 12.20 -18.94 -3.38
C SER A 943 11.30 -19.83 -2.51
N LEU A 944 11.88 -20.63 -1.62
CA LEU A 944 11.14 -21.50 -0.69
C LEU A 944 10.27 -20.68 0.28
N PHE A 945 10.70 -19.49 0.71
CA PHE A 945 9.90 -18.62 1.56
C PHE A 945 8.55 -18.23 0.91
N HIS A 946 8.56 -17.97 -0.41
CA HIS A 946 7.32 -17.72 -1.16
C HIS A 946 6.43 -18.97 -1.30
N PHE A 947 7.03 -20.16 -1.43
CA PHE A 947 6.29 -21.42 -1.38
C PHE A 947 5.79 -21.75 0.03
N TRP A 948 6.49 -21.31 1.09
CA TRP A 948 6.05 -21.54 2.46
C TRP A 948 4.77 -20.75 2.78
N ARG A 949 4.65 -19.52 2.26
CA ARG A 949 3.45 -18.67 2.39
C ARG A 949 2.30 -19.02 1.44
N TYR A 950 2.48 -19.96 0.53
CA TYR A 950 1.64 -20.30 -0.63
C TYR A 950 0.15 -19.89 -0.60
N GLN A 951 -0.43 -19.66 -1.78
CA GLN A 951 -1.86 -19.45 -1.98
C GLN A 951 -2.51 -20.68 -2.59
N LYS A 952 -3.74 -21.00 -2.20
CA LYS A 952 -4.51 -22.07 -2.85
C LYS A 952 -5.47 -21.49 -3.89
N ALA A 953 -5.34 -21.98 -5.12
CA ALA A 953 -6.34 -21.80 -6.16
C ALA A 953 -7.14 -23.11 -6.33
N ARG A 954 -6.85 -23.91 -7.37
CA ARG A 954 -7.31 -25.32 -7.48
C ARG A 954 -6.34 -26.29 -6.80
N GLU A 955 -5.04 -25.99 -6.85
CA GLU A 955 -3.94 -26.69 -6.19
C GLU A 955 -3.14 -25.69 -5.32
N ILE A 956 -2.23 -26.19 -4.48
CA ILE A 956 -1.28 -25.32 -3.77
C ILE A 956 -0.39 -24.63 -4.79
N SER A 957 -0.22 -23.33 -4.61
CA SER A 957 0.34 -22.48 -5.64
C SER A 957 1.20 -21.38 -4.98
N PHE A 958 2.33 -21.08 -5.58
CA PHE A 958 3.31 -20.10 -5.14
C PHE A 958 2.68 -18.74 -4.73
N LYS A 959 2.99 -18.21 -3.53
CA LYS A 959 2.57 -16.85 -3.13
C LYS A 959 3.64 -15.87 -3.62
N LEU A 960 3.30 -15.08 -4.64
CA LEU A 960 4.25 -14.11 -5.18
C LEU A 960 4.67 -13.04 -4.18
N ASP A 961 3.78 -12.54 -3.34
CA ASP A 961 4.12 -11.49 -2.37
C ASP A 961 3.94 -12.02 -0.94
N PRO A 962 5.00 -12.57 -0.32
CA PRO A 962 4.93 -13.10 1.03
C PRO A 962 4.84 -11.98 2.08
N TYR A 963 5.13 -10.73 1.71
CA TYR A 963 5.25 -9.58 2.62
C TYR A 963 3.94 -8.84 2.86
N GLU A 964 2.88 -9.09 2.07
CA GLU A 964 1.58 -8.37 2.14
C GLU A 964 0.99 -8.24 3.56
N ASN A 965 1.29 -9.18 4.46
CA ASN A 965 0.82 -9.16 5.85
C ASN A 965 1.47 -8.03 6.68
N LEU A 966 2.69 -7.62 6.36
CA LEU A 966 3.45 -6.56 7.04
C LEU A 966 3.62 -5.29 6.19
N ILE A 967 3.70 -5.45 4.88
CA ILE A 967 3.99 -4.38 3.91
C ILE A 967 2.92 -4.41 2.82
N GLY A 968 1.97 -3.47 2.87
CA GLY A 968 0.87 -3.38 1.90
C GLY A 968 -0.38 -2.74 2.48
N ASP A 969 -1.40 -2.53 1.64
CA ASP A 969 -2.65 -1.83 2.03
C ASP A 969 -3.53 -2.66 2.98
N TYR A 970 -3.34 -3.98 2.99
CA TYR A 970 -4.01 -4.91 3.91
C TYR A 970 -3.04 -5.44 4.99
N SER A 971 -1.90 -4.80 5.18
CA SER A 971 -0.94 -5.16 6.24
C SER A 971 -1.50 -4.86 7.62
N VAL A 972 -0.93 -5.51 8.65
CA VAL A 972 -1.29 -5.25 10.05
C VAL A 972 -1.16 -3.76 10.41
N GLY A 973 -0.11 -3.09 9.93
CA GLY A 973 0.10 -1.65 10.18
C GLY A 973 -0.90 -0.75 9.44
N ALA A 974 -1.30 -1.10 8.22
CA ALA A 974 -2.33 -0.35 7.50
C ALA A 974 -3.72 -0.53 8.13
N LEU A 975 -4.04 -1.77 8.52
CA LEU A 975 -5.34 -2.12 9.10
C LEU A 975 -5.47 -1.69 10.56
N SER A 976 -4.38 -1.46 11.31
CA SER A 976 -4.45 -1.07 12.72
C SER A 976 -5.00 0.34 12.96
N LEU A 977 -5.20 1.13 11.91
CA LEU A 977 -5.67 2.51 11.99
C LEU A 977 -7.21 2.60 11.95
N PHE A 978 -7.78 3.35 12.88
CA PHE A 978 -9.18 3.77 12.82
C PHE A 978 -9.37 5.19 13.36
N ASN A 979 -10.49 5.83 13.01
CA ASN A 979 -10.80 7.20 13.41
C ASN A 979 -10.85 7.38 14.94
N HIS A 980 -10.18 8.42 15.45
CA HIS A 980 -10.29 8.88 16.82
C HIS A 980 -11.69 9.46 17.12
N MET A 981 -12.00 9.78 18.38
CA MET A 981 -13.35 10.21 18.85
C MET A 981 -14.01 11.34 18.05
N ARG A 982 -13.26 12.28 17.46
CA ARG A 982 -13.80 13.38 16.63
C ARG A 982 -13.72 13.14 15.12
N GLY A 983 -13.24 11.99 14.67
CA GLY A 983 -13.16 11.63 13.24
C GLY A 983 -12.06 12.29 12.41
N GLN A 984 -11.33 13.28 12.94
CA GLN A 984 -10.35 14.07 12.16
C GLN A 984 -8.93 13.48 12.15
N GLY A 985 -8.56 12.68 13.15
CA GLY A 985 -7.25 12.03 13.27
C GLY A 985 -7.38 10.53 13.48
N ASN A 986 -6.29 9.80 13.22
CA ASN A 986 -6.23 8.34 13.39
C ASN A 986 -5.76 7.92 14.79
N PHE A 987 -6.23 6.76 15.22
CA PHE A 987 -5.73 5.98 16.36
C PHE A 987 -5.11 4.68 15.84
N ASN A 988 -3.92 4.33 16.33
CA ASN A 988 -3.20 3.12 15.94
C ASN A 988 -3.35 2.03 17.00
N CYS A 989 -4.22 1.06 16.73
CA CYS A 989 -4.55 -0.03 17.65
C CYS A 989 -3.35 -0.90 18.01
N LEU A 990 -2.47 -1.21 17.04
CA LEU A 990 -1.28 -2.03 17.28
C LEU A 990 -0.30 -1.28 18.20
N ALA A 991 -0.09 0.02 17.97
CA ALA A 991 0.77 0.85 18.82
C ALA A 991 0.29 0.88 20.27
N PHE A 992 -1.02 1.07 20.48
CA PHE A 992 -1.61 1.05 21.81
C PHE A 992 -1.50 -0.32 22.50
N LEU A 993 -1.88 -1.41 21.79
CA LEU A 993 -1.80 -2.76 22.36
C LEU A 993 -0.35 -3.24 22.57
N THR A 994 0.61 -2.67 21.85
CA THR A 994 2.04 -2.88 22.10
C THR A 994 2.45 -2.33 23.47
N GLU A 995 1.97 -1.15 23.87
CA GLU A 995 2.20 -0.62 25.23
C GLU A 995 1.50 -1.47 26.30
N VAL A 996 0.27 -1.92 26.02
CA VAL A 996 -0.46 -2.84 26.92
C VAL A 996 0.32 -4.13 27.12
N ARG A 997 0.83 -4.75 26.03
CA ARG A 997 1.71 -5.92 26.11
C ARG A 997 2.93 -5.65 26.98
N ASN A 998 3.62 -4.55 26.74
CA ASN A 998 4.83 -4.19 27.50
C ASN A 998 4.55 -4.09 29.01
N ILE A 999 3.35 -3.70 29.41
CA ILE A 999 2.91 -3.72 30.80
C ILE A 999 2.64 -5.14 31.29
N LEU A 1000 1.87 -5.93 30.53
CA LEU A 1000 1.45 -7.28 30.93
C LEU A 1000 2.62 -8.28 30.97
N ASN A 1001 3.68 -8.06 30.19
CA ASN A 1001 4.86 -8.92 30.13
C ASN A 1001 5.97 -8.54 31.13
N ARG A 1002 5.85 -7.41 31.84
CA ARG A 1002 6.77 -7.11 32.96
C ARG A 1002 6.45 -8.07 34.10
N LYS A 1003 7.30 -9.07 34.31
CA LYS A 1003 7.24 -9.91 35.52
C LYS A 1003 7.27 -8.98 36.73
N SER A 1004 6.19 -8.98 37.50
CA SER A 1004 6.07 -8.32 38.80
C SER A 1004 6.99 -8.95 39.82
#